data_AF-A0A6H0XPZ6-F1
#
_entry.id   AF-A0A6H0XPZ6-F1
#
_cell.length_a   1.000
_cell.length_b   1.000
_cell.length_c   1.000
_cell.angle_alpha   90.00
_cell.angle_beta   90.00
_cell.angle_gamma   90.00
#
_symmetry.space_group_name_H-M   'P 1'
#
loop_
_entity.id
_entity.type
_entity.pdbx_description
1 polymer ?
#
loop_
_entity_poly.entity_id
_entity_poly.type
_entity_poly.pdbx_seq_one_letter_code
_entity_poly.pdbx_strand_id
1 'polypeptide(L)'
;MTSWRRSSDRSHRSASPATPPVPISPTNLPQWLLPGKGKAVIPPGKYKILLAALGCIMLGWLMTSMLSPELQESPQQPFEHTYTASTGYLNDPTGFGADVPSNRTQHASEVPTIKGALEDLHKAMSDKISGWRGHTPHNGVPSNVSALSEPKVNTTLSTGEYILDGQTDDERLGARTRIGKCTMLFNGNSLWERAIKSHEAHNKLHGYRLHVLRQEIFDGVWNKIAYILSLILRELAKPESEQLEWLLWVDADTILLNPHIPIEAFLPPAGSEFEHVHLLYSNDWNGLNSGVFPIRVNKWSAELLSAILAFRYYRPDEPLTFREQSAMDIVMKEPKFSKNIVQLPQRWFNAYMGEHNETLAPHQIRRGDMLVHFAGVIERDKFMAIWLDRAEEHMDDWEIPYKSTSYPQEIRDFWAAVRSAREGQRSEIGKARLAATELMTEVDGLIGSFGERLSGDQLDSIKKAKSALGDFMGKGENSEDLAGMDVLKSKLEAVSTQLQTAKKESHKVLLASAHEAIFAGEKDLLEFGFYKGKSNHEADEIDNAVKSLKEMVLSAEDKWDRQKISSAVNGLTAARGRLKEKSAAIAEQEAEMAEKKAEEAEKSKALQAAQALAAAEDIQGESGHHDTDVPDAVPDPVVI
;
A
#
# COMPACT_ATOMS: atom_id res chain seq x y z
N MET A 1 12.77 -63.52 55.43
CA MET A 1 14.25 -63.55 55.29
C MET A 1 14.68 -62.37 54.43
N THR A 2 15.32 -61.36 55.08
CA THR A 2 16.30 -60.35 54.58
C THR A 2 16.16 -59.83 53.14
N SER A 3 15.85 -58.58 52.77
CA SER A 3 16.12 -57.20 53.27
C SER A 3 17.57 -56.74 53.34
N TRP A 4 18.01 -55.81 52.48
CA TRP A 4 19.10 -54.81 52.67
C TRP A 4 18.86 -53.63 51.66
N ARG A 5 18.38 -52.44 52.07
CA ARG A 5 19.08 -51.19 52.51
C ARG A 5 20.02 -50.60 51.42
N ARG A 6 19.84 -49.39 50.85
CA ARG A 6 19.65 -47.98 51.30
C ARG A 6 20.95 -47.29 51.76
N SER A 7 21.36 -46.23 51.04
CA SER A 7 22.12 -45.04 51.55
C SER A 7 22.23 -43.99 50.43
N SER A 8 21.51 -42.86 50.50
CA SER A 8 21.89 -41.55 51.11
C SER A 8 22.53 -40.62 50.06
N ASP A 9 21.84 -39.59 49.59
CA ASP A 9 21.66 -38.27 50.24
C ASP A 9 22.94 -37.41 50.19
N ARG A 10 22.87 -36.33 49.41
CA ARG A 10 23.58 -35.07 49.67
C ARG A 10 22.96 -33.92 48.86
N SER A 11 22.14 -33.14 49.56
CA SER A 11 21.85 -31.73 49.27
C SER A 11 23.07 -30.84 49.44
N HIS A 12 23.20 -29.77 48.64
CA HIS A 12 23.65 -28.40 48.99
C HIS A 12 23.81 -27.59 47.68
N ARG A 13 22.98 -26.58 47.42
CA ARG A 13 22.98 -25.17 47.89
C ARG A 13 23.41 -24.22 46.77
N SER A 14 22.63 -23.16 46.65
CA SER A 14 22.76 -21.96 45.81
C SER A 14 24.10 -21.22 45.97
N ALA A 15 24.61 -20.67 44.88
CA ALA A 15 25.25 -19.35 44.85
C ALA A 15 25.32 -18.82 43.41
N SER A 16 24.60 -17.72 43.13
CA SER A 16 25.02 -16.77 42.09
C SER A 16 26.29 -16.05 42.54
N PRO A 17 27.10 -15.57 41.59
CA PRO A 17 27.46 -14.16 41.68
C PRO A 17 27.36 -13.45 40.33
N ALA A 18 26.75 -12.27 40.38
CA ALA A 18 26.87 -11.23 39.37
C ALA A 18 28.27 -10.60 39.44
N THR A 19 28.94 -10.43 38.29
CA THR A 19 29.86 -9.31 37.97
C THR A 19 30.25 -9.35 36.48
N PRO A 20 30.56 -8.19 35.87
CA PRO A 20 30.39 -7.91 34.43
C PRO A 20 31.59 -8.36 33.57
N PRO A 21 31.42 -8.52 32.24
CA PRO A 21 32.54 -8.80 31.35
C PRO A 21 33.45 -7.58 31.22
N VAL A 22 34.74 -7.76 31.53
CA VAL A 22 35.84 -6.82 31.26
C VAL A 22 36.10 -6.79 29.73
N PRO A 23 36.40 -5.63 29.13
CA PRO A 23 36.58 -5.50 27.69
C PRO A 23 37.86 -6.19 27.20
N ILE A 24 37.74 -6.90 26.08
CA ILE A 24 38.85 -7.55 25.38
C ILE A 24 39.71 -6.47 24.71
N SER A 25 41.01 -6.46 25.01
CA SER A 25 42.03 -5.58 24.40
C SER A 25 42.17 -5.83 22.89
N PRO A 26 42.33 -4.79 22.03
CA PRO A 26 42.29 -4.90 20.56
C PRO A 26 43.58 -5.43 19.91
N THR A 27 44.46 -6.11 20.65
CA THR A 27 45.81 -6.45 20.19
C THR A 27 46.01 -7.88 19.70
N ASN A 28 44.97 -8.72 19.65
CA ASN A 28 45.05 -10.11 19.17
C ASN A 28 43.98 -10.46 18.11
N LEU A 29 43.80 -9.61 17.10
CA LEU A 29 43.02 -9.97 15.91
C LEU A 29 43.92 -10.57 14.81
N PRO A 30 43.54 -11.71 14.20
CA PRO A 30 44.32 -12.33 13.14
C PRO A 30 44.35 -11.45 11.88
N GLN A 31 45.49 -11.50 11.18
CA GLN A 31 45.92 -10.52 10.17
C GLN A 31 45.03 -10.43 8.91
N TRP A 32 44.05 -11.32 8.74
CA TRP A 32 43.08 -11.33 7.64
C TRP A 32 41.82 -10.48 7.90
N LEU A 33 41.68 -9.92 9.11
CA LEU A 33 40.59 -9.00 9.49
C LEU A 33 41.01 -7.51 9.44
N LEU A 34 42.23 -7.19 9.00
CA LEU A 34 42.67 -5.81 8.81
C LEU A 34 42.31 -5.32 7.39
N PRO A 35 41.57 -4.21 7.23
CA PRO A 35 41.25 -3.68 5.91
C PRO A 35 42.48 -3.04 5.26
N GLY A 36 43.07 -3.73 4.28
CA GLY A 36 44.17 -3.23 3.47
C GLY A 36 43.70 -2.19 2.44
N LYS A 37 44.24 -0.97 2.51
CA LYS A 37 44.18 0.02 1.42
C LYS A 37 45.09 -0.45 0.26
N GLY A 38 44.49 -0.93 -0.82
CA GLY A 38 45.22 -1.31 -2.05
C GLY A 38 44.47 -0.85 -3.30
N LYS A 39 45.11 0.01 -4.11
CA LYS A 39 44.63 0.44 -5.43
C LYS A 39 44.56 -0.77 -6.38
N ALA A 40 43.39 -1.04 -6.95
CA ALA A 40 43.19 -2.13 -7.89
C ALA A 40 43.80 -1.80 -9.26
N VAL A 41 44.85 -2.53 -9.65
CA VAL A 41 45.31 -2.62 -11.04
C VAL A 41 44.97 -4.03 -11.53
N ILE A 42 44.08 -4.13 -12.51
CA ILE A 42 43.62 -5.42 -13.06
C ILE A 42 44.70 -5.95 -14.03
N PRO A 43 45.16 -7.21 -13.89
CA PRO A 43 46.19 -7.77 -14.76
C PRO A 43 45.67 -8.05 -16.19
N PRO A 44 46.53 -7.99 -17.21
CA PRO A 44 46.16 -7.95 -18.64
C PRO A 44 45.47 -9.23 -19.18
N GLY A 45 45.47 -10.33 -18.43
CA GLY A 45 44.78 -11.56 -18.79
C GLY A 45 43.25 -11.50 -18.66
N LYS A 46 42.72 -10.66 -17.76
CA LYS A 46 41.26 -10.55 -17.54
C LYS A 46 40.54 -9.70 -18.60
N TYR A 47 41.26 -8.80 -19.27
CA TYR A 47 40.72 -8.01 -20.39
C TYR A 47 40.35 -8.89 -21.59
N LYS A 48 41.11 -9.94 -21.88
CA LYS A 48 40.84 -10.83 -23.02
C LYS A 48 39.56 -11.64 -22.82
N ILE A 49 39.29 -12.09 -21.60
CA ILE A 49 38.08 -12.86 -21.27
C ILE A 49 36.86 -11.94 -21.26
N LEU A 50 36.99 -10.71 -20.75
CA LEU A 50 35.91 -9.73 -20.76
C LEU A 50 35.55 -9.27 -22.19
N LEU A 51 36.56 -9.06 -23.05
CA LEU A 51 36.35 -8.72 -24.46
C LEU A 51 35.73 -9.89 -25.25
N ALA A 52 36.12 -11.13 -24.96
CA ALA A 52 35.50 -12.30 -25.57
C ALA A 52 34.03 -12.45 -25.14
N ALA A 53 33.71 -12.23 -23.86
CA ALA A 53 32.34 -12.26 -23.36
C ALA A 53 31.47 -11.15 -23.98
N LEU A 54 32.00 -9.93 -24.09
CA LEU A 54 31.31 -8.81 -24.75
C LEU A 54 31.14 -9.07 -26.25
N GLY A 55 32.11 -9.72 -26.91
CA GLY A 55 32.01 -10.14 -28.30
C GLY A 55 30.91 -11.17 -28.53
N CYS A 56 30.77 -12.16 -27.65
CA CYS A 56 29.69 -13.15 -27.71
C CYS A 56 28.30 -12.52 -27.50
N ILE A 57 28.20 -11.56 -26.58
CA ILE A 57 26.94 -10.82 -26.33
C ILE A 57 26.57 -9.97 -27.55
N MET A 58 27.53 -9.28 -28.15
CA MET A 58 27.33 -8.51 -29.39
C MET A 58 26.94 -9.39 -30.58
N LEU A 59 27.55 -10.57 -30.73
CA LEU A 59 27.19 -11.54 -31.77
C LEU A 59 25.79 -12.12 -31.56
N GLY A 60 25.40 -12.40 -30.31
CA GLY A 60 24.04 -12.80 -29.95
C GLY A 60 23.02 -11.72 -30.30
N TRP A 61 23.33 -10.46 -29.98
CA TRP A 61 22.47 -9.31 -30.29
C TRP A 61 22.34 -9.06 -31.80
N LEU A 62 23.43 -9.19 -32.56
CA LEU A 62 23.42 -9.08 -34.03
C LEU A 62 22.62 -10.20 -34.69
N MET A 63 22.73 -11.44 -34.19
CA MET A 63 21.92 -12.57 -34.67
C MET A 63 20.43 -12.35 -34.40
N THR A 64 20.04 -11.87 -33.22
CA THR A 64 18.63 -11.60 -32.93
C THR A 64 18.08 -10.38 -33.69
N SER A 65 18.95 -9.43 -34.04
CA SER A 65 18.58 -8.24 -34.81
C SER A 65 18.42 -8.52 -36.32
N MET A 66 19.17 -9.49 -36.87
CA MET A 66 19.07 -9.90 -38.27
C MET A 66 17.97 -10.94 -38.55
N LEU A 67 17.35 -11.49 -37.51
CA LEU A 67 16.25 -12.46 -37.59
C LEU A 67 14.86 -11.83 -37.38
N SER A 68 14.73 -10.50 -37.44
CA SER A 68 13.42 -9.83 -37.52
C SER A 68 13.07 -9.51 -38.98
N PRO A 69 12.13 -10.23 -39.62
CA PRO A 69 11.43 -9.71 -40.77
C PRO A 69 10.18 -8.93 -40.33
N GLU A 70 10.09 -7.69 -40.79
CA GLU A 70 8.84 -6.92 -40.91
C GLU A 70 7.73 -7.77 -41.53
N LEU A 71 6.59 -7.86 -40.85
CA LEU A 71 5.39 -8.52 -41.35
C LEU A 71 4.60 -7.57 -42.25
N GLN A 72 4.69 -7.81 -43.56
CA GLN A 72 3.75 -7.34 -44.56
C GLN A 72 2.61 -8.36 -44.71
N GLU A 73 1.37 -7.88 -44.66
CA GLU A 73 0.12 -8.66 -44.75
C GLU A 73 0.01 -9.50 -46.03
N SER A 74 -0.31 -10.79 -45.90
CA SER A 74 -1.21 -11.58 -46.76
C SER A 74 -1.40 -13.02 -46.25
N PRO A 75 -2.53 -13.69 -46.54
CA PRO A 75 -3.20 -14.59 -45.61
C PRO A 75 -2.71 -16.04 -45.70
N GLN A 76 -2.27 -16.59 -44.56
CA GLN A 76 -2.00 -18.02 -44.42
C GLN A 76 -2.85 -18.61 -43.29
N GLN A 77 -3.86 -19.37 -43.71
CA GLN A 77 -4.33 -20.67 -43.19
C GLN A 77 -4.14 -20.90 -41.67
N PRO A 78 -5.22 -21.00 -40.87
CA PRO A 78 -5.11 -21.25 -39.44
C PRO A 78 -4.67 -22.70 -39.18
N PHE A 79 -3.47 -22.87 -38.61
CA PHE A 79 -3.07 -24.11 -37.95
C PHE A 79 -3.79 -24.20 -36.61
N GLU A 80 -4.88 -24.98 -36.57
CA GLU A 80 -5.53 -25.43 -35.34
C GLU A 80 -4.62 -26.41 -34.58
N HIS A 81 -4.11 -26.02 -33.42
CA HIS A 81 -3.68 -26.97 -32.40
C HIS A 81 -4.81 -27.15 -31.39
N THR A 82 -5.61 -28.17 -31.63
CA THR A 82 -6.69 -28.63 -30.74
C THR A 82 -6.08 -29.31 -29.51
N TYR A 83 -6.34 -28.75 -28.33
CA TYR A 83 -6.17 -29.45 -27.06
C TYR A 83 -7.28 -30.51 -26.92
N THR A 84 -7.02 -31.72 -27.40
CA THR A 84 -7.89 -32.87 -27.13
C THR A 84 -7.59 -33.45 -25.75
N ALA A 85 -8.46 -33.16 -24.79
CA ALA A 85 -8.69 -34.07 -23.68
C ALA A 85 -9.31 -35.35 -24.26
N SER A 86 -8.74 -36.50 -23.91
CA SER A 86 -9.21 -37.83 -24.33
C SER A 86 -10.68 -38.04 -23.97
N THR A 87 -11.56 -37.84 -24.94
CA THR A 87 -12.89 -38.44 -25.01
C THR A 87 -13.04 -38.99 -26.43
N GLY A 88 -13.04 -40.32 -26.57
CA GLY A 88 -13.20 -40.95 -27.87
C GLY A 88 -14.65 -40.86 -28.33
N TYR A 89 -14.91 -40.14 -29.41
CA TYR A 89 -16.10 -40.31 -30.24
C TYR A 89 -15.76 -40.11 -31.72
N LEU A 90 -16.20 -41.09 -32.53
CA LEU A 90 -16.16 -41.08 -33.99
C LEU A 90 -17.09 -40.01 -34.55
N ASN A 91 -16.59 -39.15 -35.44
CA ASN A 91 -17.40 -38.31 -36.32
C ASN A 91 -17.06 -38.62 -37.78
N ASP A 92 -18.03 -39.17 -38.51
CA ASP A 92 -18.07 -39.17 -39.98
C ASP A 92 -19.35 -38.45 -40.40
N PRO A 93 -19.27 -37.29 -41.10
CA PRO A 93 -20.42 -36.64 -41.69
C PRO A 93 -20.34 -36.72 -43.23
N THR A 94 -20.36 -37.93 -43.80
CA THR A 94 -20.64 -38.11 -45.24
C THR A 94 -21.63 -39.25 -45.49
N GLY A 95 -22.92 -38.95 -45.38
CA GLY A 95 -23.94 -39.95 -45.73
C GLY A 95 -25.35 -39.37 -45.80
N PHE A 96 -25.87 -39.33 -47.03
CA PHE A 96 -27.28 -39.23 -47.44
C PHE A 96 -27.91 -37.84 -47.56
N GLY A 97 -27.90 -37.37 -48.82
CA GLY A 97 -29.05 -36.69 -49.41
C GLY A 97 -29.95 -37.70 -50.13
N ALA A 98 -31.26 -37.60 -49.92
CA ALA A 98 -32.33 -38.01 -50.84
C ALA A 98 -33.67 -37.40 -50.39
N ASP A 99 -34.05 -36.30 -51.06
CA ASP A 99 -35.37 -35.92 -51.59
C ASP A 99 -36.72 -36.28 -50.91
N VAL A 100 -37.52 -35.19 -50.69
CA VAL A 100 -38.99 -34.99 -50.98
C VAL A 100 -40.04 -35.33 -49.88
N PRO A 101 -41.14 -34.52 -49.67
CA PRO A 101 -41.32 -33.07 -49.77
C PRO A 101 -42.10 -32.42 -48.58
N SER A 102 -42.03 -31.09 -48.58
CA SER A 102 -42.92 -30.07 -47.97
C SER A 102 -44.21 -30.50 -47.25
N ASN A 103 -44.38 -30.01 -46.02
CA ASN A 103 -45.62 -29.31 -45.69
C ASN A 103 -45.37 -28.06 -44.85
N ARG A 104 -46.06 -27.00 -45.26
CA ARG A 104 -45.85 -25.60 -44.92
C ARG A 104 -46.82 -25.23 -43.81
N THR A 105 -46.32 -24.70 -42.69
CA THR A 105 -47.09 -23.75 -41.88
C THR A 105 -46.15 -22.73 -41.27
N GLN A 106 -46.33 -21.50 -41.73
CA GLN A 106 -45.68 -20.30 -41.23
C GLN A 106 -46.26 -19.97 -39.84
N HIS A 107 -45.40 -19.70 -38.85
CA HIS A 107 -45.71 -18.71 -37.84
C HIS A 107 -44.45 -17.90 -37.51
N ALA A 108 -44.69 -16.60 -37.38
CA ALA A 108 -43.72 -15.53 -37.39
C ALA A 108 -42.91 -15.42 -36.10
N SER A 109 -41.79 -14.73 -36.24
CA SER A 109 -40.85 -14.25 -35.24
C SER A 109 -41.47 -13.62 -33.99
N GLU A 110 -41.07 -14.08 -32.80
CA GLU A 110 -41.05 -13.27 -31.57
C GLU A 110 -39.80 -13.59 -30.75
N VAL A 111 -39.07 -12.53 -30.39
CA VAL A 111 -37.89 -12.55 -29.51
C VAL A 111 -38.37 -12.67 -28.06
N PRO A 112 -37.93 -13.67 -27.25
CA PRO A 112 -38.45 -13.83 -25.91
C PRO A 112 -37.89 -12.76 -24.96
N THR A 113 -38.80 -12.03 -24.31
CA THR A 113 -38.48 -10.98 -23.34
C THR A 113 -38.24 -11.60 -21.95
N ILE A 114 -37.15 -11.16 -21.29
CA ILE A 114 -36.55 -11.70 -20.04
C ILE A 114 -37.50 -11.83 -18.83
N LYS A 115 -38.72 -11.26 -18.88
CA LYS A 115 -39.68 -11.33 -17.77
C LYS A 115 -40.43 -12.66 -17.66
N GLY A 116 -40.68 -13.37 -18.77
CA GLY A 116 -41.42 -14.65 -18.74
C GLY A 116 -40.62 -15.81 -18.13
N ALA A 117 -39.32 -15.86 -18.39
CA ALA A 117 -38.43 -16.91 -17.87
C ALA A 117 -38.27 -16.87 -16.34
N LEU A 118 -38.49 -15.72 -15.71
CA LEU A 118 -38.38 -15.55 -14.26
C LEU A 118 -39.64 -16.04 -13.52
N GLU A 119 -40.82 -15.86 -14.13
CA GLU A 119 -42.10 -16.36 -13.59
C GLU A 119 -42.18 -17.88 -13.68
N ASP A 120 -41.67 -18.47 -14.77
CA ASP A 120 -41.60 -19.93 -14.93
C ASP A 120 -40.64 -20.59 -13.93
N LEU A 121 -39.53 -19.91 -13.59
CA LEU A 121 -38.60 -20.36 -12.55
C LEU A 121 -39.23 -20.30 -11.15
N HIS A 122 -39.96 -19.23 -10.84
CA HIS A 122 -40.66 -19.08 -9.56
C HIS A 122 -41.75 -20.14 -9.37
N LYS A 123 -42.45 -20.50 -10.44
CA LYS A 123 -43.49 -21.55 -10.42
C LYS A 123 -42.87 -22.94 -10.27
N ALA A 124 -41.79 -23.23 -10.99
CA ALA A 124 -41.06 -24.50 -10.87
C ALA A 124 -40.40 -24.70 -9.50
N MET A 125 -39.98 -23.62 -8.83
CA MET A 125 -39.41 -23.66 -7.48
C MET A 125 -40.49 -23.80 -6.39
N SER A 126 -41.68 -23.22 -6.60
CA SER A 126 -42.80 -23.35 -5.66
C SER A 126 -43.37 -24.78 -5.63
N ASP A 127 -43.52 -25.40 -6.82
CA ASP A 127 -44.05 -26.77 -6.94
C ASP A 127 -43.12 -27.83 -6.31
N LYS A 128 -41.79 -27.57 -6.26
CA LYS A 128 -40.82 -28.44 -5.57
C LYS A 128 -40.77 -28.25 -4.06
N ILE A 129 -41.17 -27.08 -3.53
CA ILE A 129 -41.17 -26.80 -2.08
C ILE A 129 -42.45 -27.33 -1.40
N SER A 130 -43.54 -27.52 -2.15
CA SER A 130 -44.76 -28.18 -1.65
C SER A 130 -44.64 -29.70 -1.43
N GLY A 131 -43.60 -30.35 -1.94
CA GLY A 131 -43.34 -31.78 -1.77
C GLY A 131 -42.73 -32.18 -0.42
N TRP A 132 -42.33 -31.22 0.41
CA TRP A 132 -41.69 -31.46 1.71
C TRP A 132 -42.57 -30.98 2.87
N ARG A 133 -43.67 -31.71 3.12
CA ARG A 133 -44.33 -31.72 4.44
C ARG A 133 -44.62 -33.16 4.84
N GLY A 134 -43.93 -33.59 5.91
CA GLY A 134 -43.82 -34.97 6.34
C GLY A 134 -45.11 -35.60 6.86
N HIS A 135 -45.26 -36.89 6.57
CA HIS A 135 -46.19 -37.78 7.25
C HIS A 135 -45.55 -38.31 8.54
N THR A 136 -46.22 -38.12 9.67
CA THR A 136 -46.00 -38.81 10.93
C THR A 136 -46.78 -40.14 10.93
N PRO A 137 -46.19 -41.28 11.34
CA PRO A 137 -46.96 -42.50 11.57
C PRO A 137 -47.23 -42.74 13.06
N HIS A 138 -48.46 -43.13 13.38
CA HIS A 138 -48.86 -43.69 14.68
C HIS A 138 -48.69 -45.22 14.70
N ASN A 139 -48.37 -45.72 15.88
CA ASN A 139 -48.02 -47.10 16.25
C ASN A 139 -49.04 -48.21 15.92
N GLY A 140 -48.50 -49.39 15.61
CA GLY A 140 -49.15 -50.70 15.73
C GLY A 140 -48.13 -51.85 15.52
N VAL A 141 -47.85 -52.60 16.58
CA VAL A 141 -47.01 -53.82 16.69
C VAL A 141 -47.97 -55.03 16.86
N PRO A 142 -47.64 -56.34 16.64
CA PRO A 142 -46.34 -57.01 16.37
C PRO A 142 -46.32 -58.06 15.23
N SER A 143 -45.11 -58.45 14.77
CA SER A 143 -44.66 -59.87 14.80
C SER A 143 -43.21 -60.05 14.33
N ASN A 144 -42.51 -60.93 15.04
CA ASN A 144 -41.09 -61.32 14.95
C ASN A 144 -40.58 -61.71 13.56
N VAL A 145 -39.41 -61.17 13.16
CA VAL A 145 -38.35 -61.91 12.46
C VAL A 145 -36.99 -61.32 12.84
N SER A 146 -36.12 -62.14 13.43
CA SER A 146 -34.71 -61.84 13.64
C SER A 146 -33.94 -61.90 12.31
N ALA A 147 -33.19 -60.86 11.96
CA ALA A 147 -32.11 -60.95 10.98
C ALA A 147 -31.02 -59.89 11.25
N LEU A 148 -29.79 -60.31 11.03
CA LEU A 148 -28.51 -59.72 11.41
C LEU A 148 -28.30 -58.27 10.96
N SER A 149 -27.64 -57.48 11.81
CA SER A 149 -27.18 -56.12 11.55
C SER A 149 -25.93 -56.11 10.67
N GLU A 150 -26.05 -55.56 9.46
CA GLU A 150 -24.92 -55.03 8.69
C GLU A 150 -24.70 -53.53 9.00
N PRO A 151 -23.45 -53.02 8.95
CA PRO A 151 -23.17 -51.63 9.28
C PRO A 151 -23.70 -50.71 8.17
N LYS A 152 -24.57 -49.78 8.55
CA LYS A 152 -25.06 -48.72 7.67
C LYS A 152 -23.93 -47.73 7.37
N VAL A 153 -23.34 -47.84 6.17
CA VAL A 153 -22.61 -46.73 5.56
C VAL A 153 -23.63 -45.65 5.23
N ASN A 154 -23.53 -44.49 5.89
CA ASN A 154 -24.37 -43.33 5.59
C ASN A 154 -23.92 -42.68 4.27
N THR A 155 -24.18 -43.34 3.15
CA THR A 155 -23.98 -42.80 1.80
C THR A 155 -25.24 -42.03 1.40
N THR A 156 -25.34 -40.75 1.74
CA THR A 156 -26.37 -39.87 1.17
C THR A 156 -25.77 -38.53 0.77
N LEU A 157 -25.45 -38.35 -0.53
CA LEU A 157 -26.03 -37.34 -1.44
C LEU A 157 -25.30 -37.28 -2.81
N SER A 158 -26.08 -37.02 -3.88
CA SER A 158 -25.72 -36.88 -5.31
C SER A 158 -25.15 -38.14 -5.98
N THR A 159 -25.83 -38.64 -7.02
CA THR A 159 -25.50 -39.85 -7.78
C THR A 159 -24.16 -39.82 -8.54
N GLY A 160 -23.31 -38.80 -8.31
CA GLY A 160 -22.06 -38.56 -9.04
C GLY A 160 -20.85 -38.08 -8.24
N GLU A 161 -20.94 -37.98 -6.90
CA GLU A 161 -19.80 -37.64 -6.03
C GLU A 161 -19.43 -38.83 -5.14
N TYR A 162 -18.13 -39.12 -5.03
CA TYR A 162 -17.60 -40.12 -4.11
C TYR A 162 -16.84 -39.40 -3.00
N ILE A 163 -17.29 -39.60 -1.76
CA ILE A 163 -16.65 -39.08 -0.56
C ILE A 163 -15.95 -40.24 0.14
N LEU A 164 -14.63 -40.14 0.26
CA LEU A 164 -13.83 -41.08 1.02
C LEU A 164 -13.35 -40.40 2.29
N ASP A 165 -13.85 -40.90 3.40
CA ASP A 165 -13.48 -40.47 4.73
C ASP A 165 -12.16 -41.17 5.10
N GLY A 166 -11.08 -40.40 5.27
CA GLY A 166 -9.73 -40.95 5.51
C GLY A 166 -9.58 -41.74 6.82
N GLN A 167 -10.52 -41.63 7.76
CA GLN A 167 -10.55 -42.35 9.03
C GLN A 167 -11.98 -42.75 9.39
N THR A 168 -12.15 -43.91 10.02
CA THR A 168 -13.47 -44.41 10.48
C THR A 168 -14.04 -43.54 11.60
N ASP A 169 -15.38 -43.54 11.78
CA ASP A 169 -16.03 -42.68 12.79
C ASP A 169 -15.53 -42.93 14.23
N ASP A 170 -15.09 -44.16 14.53
CA ASP A 170 -14.50 -44.52 15.82
C ASP A 170 -13.06 -43.98 15.98
N GLU A 171 -12.30 -43.85 14.89
CA GLU A 171 -10.96 -43.23 14.85
C GLU A 171 -11.03 -41.68 14.89
N ARG A 172 -12.21 -41.09 14.62
CA ARG A 172 -12.45 -39.63 14.56
C ARG A 172 -12.66 -38.96 15.92
N LEU A 173 -12.77 -39.71 17.02
CA LEU A 173 -13.02 -39.16 18.36
C LEU A 173 -11.82 -38.32 18.84
N GLY A 174 -11.84 -37.02 18.52
CA GLY A 174 -10.90 -36.01 19.02
C GLY A 174 -9.97 -35.36 17.99
N ALA A 175 -10.00 -35.78 16.71
CA ALA A 175 -9.08 -35.29 15.67
C ALA A 175 -9.77 -35.02 14.32
N ARG A 176 -10.81 -34.17 14.29
CA ARG A 176 -11.29 -33.66 12.99
C ARG A 176 -10.23 -32.72 12.41
N THR A 177 -9.38 -33.21 11.52
CA THR A 177 -8.64 -32.30 10.63
C THR A 177 -9.67 -31.59 9.77
N ARG A 178 -9.66 -30.25 9.80
CA ARG A 178 -10.62 -29.42 9.04
C ARG A 178 -10.10 -29.16 7.63
N ILE A 179 -9.47 -30.15 7.01
CA ILE A 179 -8.90 -30.06 5.67
C ILE A 179 -9.50 -31.18 4.81
N GLY A 180 -10.01 -30.80 3.64
CA GLY A 180 -10.42 -31.72 2.58
C GLY A 180 -9.50 -31.62 1.37
N LYS A 181 -9.34 -32.73 0.64
CA LYS A 181 -8.84 -32.72 -0.74
C LYS A 181 -10.01 -32.88 -1.70
N CYS A 182 -9.91 -32.26 -2.87
CA CYS A 182 -10.89 -32.41 -3.93
C CYS A 182 -10.23 -32.55 -5.31
N THR A 183 -10.84 -33.38 -6.15
CA THR A 183 -10.39 -33.64 -7.52
C THR A 183 -11.59 -34.04 -8.39
N MET A 184 -11.36 -34.18 -9.70
CA MET A 184 -12.36 -34.68 -10.66
C MET A 184 -11.73 -35.71 -11.59
N LEU A 185 -12.44 -36.81 -11.82
CA LEU A 185 -12.04 -37.82 -12.80
C LEU A 185 -13.29 -38.44 -13.44
N PHE A 186 -13.48 -38.15 -14.72
CA PHE A 186 -14.56 -38.70 -15.53
C PHE A 186 -14.03 -39.86 -16.36
N ASN A 187 -14.74 -41.00 -16.36
CA ASN A 187 -14.37 -42.18 -17.14
C ASN A 187 -12.89 -42.62 -16.96
N GLY A 188 -12.41 -42.63 -15.72
CA GLY A 188 -11.01 -42.90 -15.39
C GLY A 188 -10.53 -44.28 -15.84
N ASN A 189 -9.34 -44.35 -16.44
CA ASN A 189 -8.66 -45.62 -16.66
C ASN A 189 -7.88 -46.04 -15.39
N SER A 190 -7.32 -47.26 -15.39
CA SER A 190 -6.62 -47.82 -14.22
C SER A 190 -5.45 -46.96 -13.72
N LEU A 191 -4.78 -46.23 -14.59
CA LEU A 191 -3.65 -45.36 -14.26
C LEU A 191 -4.09 -44.13 -13.46
N TRP A 192 -5.13 -43.45 -13.91
CA TRP A 192 -5.66 -42.26 -13.22
C TRP A 192 -6.29 -42.63 -11.87
N GLU A 193 -6.91 -43.81 -11.77
CA GLU A 193 -7.37 -44.35 -10.49
C GLU A 193 -6.20 -44.66 -9.54
N ARG A 194 -5.06 -45.16 -10.04
CA ARG A 194 -3.84 -45.32 -9.23
C ARG A 194 -3.32 -43.98 -8.71
N ALA A 195 -3.37 -42.92 -9.51
CA ALA A 195 -3.01 -41.57 -9.06
C ALA A 195 -3.92 -41.11 -7.91
N ILE A 196 -5.25 -41.29 -8.02
CA ILE A 196 -6.18 -40.99 -6.92
C ILE A 196 -5.86 -41.82 -5.66
N LYS A 197 -5.55 -43.12 -5.81
CA LYS A 197 -5.16 -43.97 -4.67
C LYS A 197 -3.93 -43.47 -3.92
N SER A 198 -2.96 -42.88 -4.60
CA SER A 198 -1.81 -42.24 -3.92
C SER A 198 -2.26 -41.12 -2.97
N HIS A 199 -3.27 -40.34 -3.36
CA HIS A 199 -3.87 -39.31 -2.50
C HIS A 199 -4.71 -39.91 -1.38
N GLU A 200 -5.45 -40.99 -1.62
CA GLU A 200 -6.22 -41.71 -0.60
C GLU A 200 -5.31 -42.23 0.53
N ALA A 201 -4.15 -42.81 0.19
CA ALA A 201 -3.20 -43.32 1.16
C ALA A 201 -2.70 -42.22 2.12
N HIS A 202 -2.32 -41.07 1.57
CA HIS A 202 -1.94 -39.90 2.37
C HIS A 202 -3.11 -39.34 3.18
N ASN A 203 -4.32 -39.28 2.60
CA ASN A 203 -5.50 -38.79 3.31
C ASN A 203 -5.83 -39.68 4.50
N LYS A 204 -5.64 -41.00 4.37
CA LYS A 204 -5.78 -41.93 5.48
C LYS A 204 -4.76 -41.68 6.58
N LEU A 205 -3.51 -41.43 6.21
CA LEU A 205 -2.43 -41.16 7.17
C LEU A 205 -2.70 -39.90 8.01
N HIS A 206 -3.23 -38.84 7.39
CA HIS A 206 -3.45 -37.55 8.05
C HIS A 206 -4.91 -37.25 8.43
N GLY A 207 -5.84 -38.17 8.16
CA GLY A 207 -7.27 -38.01 8.48
C GLY A 207 -8.04 -37.05 7.58
N TYR A 208 -7.54 -36.72 6.38
CA TYR A 208 -8.24 -35.82 5.45
C TYR A 208 -9.42 -36.51 4.75
N ARG A 209 -10.43 -35.72 4.38
CA ARG A 209 -11.52 -36.17 3.50
C ARG A 209 -11.14 -35.99 2.04
N LEU A 210 -11.45 -36.97 1.20
CA LEU A 210 -11.31 -36.87 -0.25
C LEU A 210 -12.68 -36.74 -0.94
N HIS A 211 -12.83 -35.70 -1.76
CA HIS A 211 -14.00 -35.45 -2.59
C HIS A 211 -13.66 -35.67 -4.05
N VAL A 212 -14.27 -36.66 -4.69
CA VAL A 212 -14.02 -36.96 -6.11
C VAL A 212 -15.29 -36.74 -6.92
N LEU A 213 -15.25 -35.76 -7.83
CA LEU A 213 -16.31 -35.57 -8.81
C LEU A 213 -16.17 -36.61 -9.94
N ARG A 214 -17.19 -37.46 -10.10
CA ARG A 214 -17.22 -38.53 -11.12
C ARG A 214 -18.16 -38.26 -12.28
N GLN A 215 -19.00 -37.23 -12.16
CA GLN A 215 -19.95 -36.82 -13.20
C GLN A 215 -19.78 -35.34 -13.52
N GLU A 216 -19.89 -35.03 -14.81
CA GLU A 216 -19.83 -33.66 -15.29
C GLU A 216 -21.05 -32.86 -14.79
N ILE A 217 -20.80 -31.68 -14.20
CA ILE A 217 -21.83 -30.78 -13.66
C ILE A 217 -21.84 -29.42 -14.38
N PHE A 218 -20.77 -29.13 -15.13
CA PHE A 218 -20.54 -27.90 -15.87
C PHE A 218 -19.72 -28.23 -17.11
N ASP A 219 -19.50 -27.30 -18.04
CA ASP A 219 -18.81 -27.63 -19.29
C ASP A 219 -17.28 -27.70 -19.14
N GLY A 220 -16.72 -28.87 -19.45
CA GLY A 220 -15.27 -29.06 -19.64
C GLY A 220 -14.43 -28.66 -18.42
N VAL A 221 -13.42 -27.82 -18.63
CA VAL A 221 -12.46 -27.42 -17.59
C VAL A 221 -13.07 -26.59 -16.46
N TRP A 222 -14.23 -25.96 -16.70
CA TRP A 222 -14.94 -25.15 -15.71
C TRP A 222 -15.60 -25.99 -14.59
N ASN A 223 -15.71 -27.32 -14.77
CA ASN A 223 -16.16 -28.24 -13.71
C ASN A 223 -15.39 -28.06 -12.41
N LYS A 224 -14.08 -27.82 -12.51
CA LYS A 224 -13.20 -27.57 -11.36
C LYS A 224 -13.71 -26.42 -10.50
N ILE A 225 -13.91 -25.25 -11.10
CA ILE A 225 -14.34 -24.04 -10.38
C ILE A 225 -15.75 -24.23 -9.83
N ALA A 226 -16.67 -24.80 -10.62
CA ALA A 226 -18.05 -25.08 -10.21
C ALA A 226 -18.11 -26.06 -9.03
N TYR A 227 -17.29 -27.10 -9.06
CA TYR A 227 -17.28 -28.13 -8.04
C TYR A 227 -16.69 -27.64 -6.73
N ILE A 228 -15.56 -26.93 -6.76
CA ILE A 228 -14.97 -26.31 -5.57
C ILE A 228 -15.98 -25.33 -4.96
N LEU A 229 -16.65 -24.51 -5.77
CA LEU A 229 -17.69 -23.61 -5.29
C LEU A 229 -18.83 -24.38 -4.60
N SER A 230 -19.29 -25.49 -5.19
CA SER A 230 -20.33 -26.33 -4.59
C SER A 230 -19.91 -26.92 -3.23
N LEU A 231 -18.64 -27.29 -3.08
CA LEU A 231 -18.08 -27.80 -1.83
C LEU A 231 -18.03 -26.70 -0.77
N ILE A 232 -17.50 -25.52 -1.12
CA ILE A 232 -17.43 -24.38 -0.21
C ILE A 232 -18.83 -23.98 0.27
N LEU A 233 -19.82 -23.88 -0.62
CA LEU A 233 -21.20 -23.54 -0.23
C LEU A 233 -21.83 -24.57 0.70
N ARG A 234 -21.55 -25.87 0.48
CA ARG A 234 -22.00 -26.95 1.38
C ARG A 234 -21.33 -26.89 2.75
N GLU A 235 -20.03 -26.61 2.80
CA GLU A 235 -19.30 -26.49 4.07
C GLU A 235 -19.73 -25.23 4.84
N LEU A 236 -19.95 -24.10 4.17
CA LEU A 236 -20.46 -22.86 4.77
C LEU A 236 -21.89 -22.99 5.33
N ALA A 237 -22.66 -23.99 4.88
CA ALA A 237 -23.98 -24.29 5.42
C ALA A 237 -23.94 -25.09 6.74
N LYS A 238 -22.77 -25.59 7.15
CA LYS A 238 -22.58 -26.34 8.39
C LYS A 238 -22.22 -25.40 9.55
N PRO A 239 -22.39 -25.84 10.81
CA PRO A 239 -21.83 -25.14 11.96
C PRO A 239 -20.30 -25.01 11.85
N GLU A 240 -19.73 -23.91 12.34
CA GLU A 240 -18.29 -23.63 12.24
C GLU A 240 -17.40 -24.75 12.84
N SER A 241 -17.89 -25.40 13.90
CA SER A 241 -17.23 -26.54 14.55
C SER A 241 -17.20 -27.83 13.70
N GLU A 242 -17.98 -27.89 12.64
CA GLU A 242 -18.13 -29.08 11.78
C GLU A 242 -17.68 -28.86 10.34
N GLN A 243 -17.61 -27.60 9.89
CA GLN A 243 -17.16 -27.28 8.54
C GLN A 243 -15.66 -27.56 8.38
N LEU A 244 -15.30 -27.98 7.16
CA LEU A 244 -13.92 -27.87 6.71
C LEU A 244 -13.49 -26.40 6.73
N GLU A 245 -12.21 -26.18 6.98
CA GLU A 245 -11.57 -24.87 7.02
C GLU A 245 -10.79 -24.62 5.73
N TRP A 246 -10.19 -25.66 5.15
CA TRP A 246 -9.46 -25.60 3.89
C TRP A 246 -9.83 -26.75 2.95
N LEU A 247 -9.81 -26.46 1.66
CA LEU A 247 -9.84 -27.43 0.58
C LEU A 247 -8.52 -27.35 -0.20
N LEU A 248 -7.92 -28.48 -0.49
CA LEU A 248 -6.83 -28.60 -1.45
C LEU A 248 -7.40 -29.15 -2.75
N TRP A 249 -7.41 -28.34 -3.81
CA TRP A 249 -7.65 -28.85 -5.16
C TRP A 249 -6.41 -29.58 -5.65
N VAL A 250 -6.59 -30.74 -6.28
CA VAL A 250 -5.53 -31.46 -7.01
C VAL A 250 -6.06 -31.91 -8.38
N ASP A 251 -5.36 -31.59 -9.45
CA ASP A 251 -5.62 -32.15 -10.78
C ASP A 251 -5.36 -33.67 -10.75
N ALA A 252 -6.08 -34.41 -11.59
CA ALA A 252 -6.04 -35.88 -11.58
C ALA A 252 -4.69 -36.45 -12.08
N ASP A 253 -3.86 -35.64 -12.74
CA ASP A 253 -2.50 -35.95 -13.17
C ASP A 253 -1.47 -35.49 -12.14
N THR A 254 -1.81 -35.65 -10.87
CA THR A 254 -0.88 -35.47 -9.76
C THR A 254 -0.68 -36.79 -9.05
N ILE A 255 0.58 -37.13 -8.75
CA ILE A 255 0.95 -38.34 -8.00
C ILE A 255 1.61 -37.91 -6.70
N LEU A 256 1.12 -38.47 -5.59
CA LEU A 256 1.69 -38.26 -4.28
C LEU A 256 2.89 -39.18 -4.07
N LEU A 257 4.05 -38.61 -3.78
CA LEU A 257 5.31 -39.34 -3.66
C LEU A 257 5.77 -39.49 -2.21
N ASN A 258 5.48 -38.50 -1.36
CA ASN A 258 5.82 -38.55 0.06
C ASN A 258 4.55 -38.39 0.92
N PRO A 259 3.98 -39.50 1.43
CA PRO A 259 2.77 -39.44 2.23
C PRO A 259 2.98 -38.75 3.58
N HIS A 260 4.22 -38.60 4.07
CA HIS A 260 4.50 -38.03 5.40
C HIS A 260 4.43 -36.51 5.48
N ILE A 261 4.19 -35.80 4.37
CA ILE A 261 4.12 -34.34 4.34
C ILE A 261 2.68 -33.88 4.60
N PRO A 262 2.37 -33.26 5.74
CA PRO A 262 1.02 -32.79 6.04
C PRO A 262 0.68 -31.52 5.24
N ILE A 263 -0.59 -31.36 4.83
CA ILE A 263 -1.06 -30.17 4.10
C ILE A 263 -0.95 -28.91 4.97
N GLU A 264 -1.17 -29.02 6.28
CA GLU A 264 -1.07 -27.93 7.25
C GLU A 264 0.28 -27.22 7.20
N ALA A 265 1.34 -27.93 6.77
CA ALA A 265 2.66 -27.34 6.64
C ALA A 265 2.65 -26.11 5.71
N PHE A 266 1.87 -26.16 4.62
CA PHE A 266 1.84 -25.11 3.61
C PHE A 266 0.82 -24.00 3.89
N LEU A 267 -0.07 -24.20 4.86
CA LEU A 267 -1.13 -23.26 5.18
C LEU A 267 -0.61 -22.07 5.99
N PRO A 268 -1.33 -20.94 6.02
CA PRO A 268 -1.03 -19.85 6.93
C PRO A 268 -1.02 -20.34 8.38
N PRO A 269 -0.05 -19.94 9.21
CA PRO A 269 -0.02 -20.32 10.62
C PRO A 269 -1.31 -19.87 11.33
N ALA A 270 -2.02 -20.79 12.00
CA ALA A 270 -3.25 -20.47 12.70
C ALA A 270 -3.03 -19.43 13.82
N GLY A 271 -3.96 -18.49 13.97
CA GLY A 271 -3.88 -17.43 14.97
C GLY A 271 -2.79 -16.38 14.71
N SER A 272 -2.24 -16.35 13.50
CA SER A 272 -1.27 -15.35 13.07
C SER A 272 -1.93 -14.15 12.38
N GLU A 273 -1.13 -13.17 12.00
CA GLU A 273 -1.56 -12.04 11.18
C GLU A 273 -2.02 -12.43 9.77
N PHE A 274 -1.85 -13.70 9.36
CA PHE A 274 -2.19 -14.22 8.03
C PHE A 274 -3.60 -14.81 7.92
N GLU A 275 -4.47 -14.66 8.92
CA GLU A 275 -5.85 -15.19 8.91
C GLU A 275 -6.73 -14.65 7.76
N HIS A 276 -6.41 -13.47 7.23
CA HIS A 276 -7.09 -12.93 6.06
C HIS A 276 -6.70 -13.64 4.75
N VAL A 277 -5.70 -14.52 4.74
CA VAL A 277 -5.32 -15.28 3.55
C VAL A 277 -6.33 -16.41 3.33
N HIS A 278 -6.86 -16.49 2.12
CA HIS A 278 -7.93 -17.40 1.74
C HIS A 278 -7.61 -18.23 0.50
N LEU A 279 -6.57 -17.88 -0.25
CA LEU A 279 -6.08 -18.65 -1.39
C LEU A 279 -4.55 -18.66 -1.40
N LEU A 280 -3.98 -19.84 -1.53
CA LEU A 280 -2.55 -20.05 -1.75
C LEU A 280 -2.36 -20.54 -3.17
N TYR A 281 -1.42 -19.98 -3.91
CA TYR A 281 -1.23 -20.33 -5.33
C TYR A 281 0.25 -20.47 -5.68
N SER A 282 0.51 -21.02 -6.85
CA SER A 282 1.85 -21.16 -7.42
C SER A 282 1.87 -20.66 -8.85
N ASN A 283 3.03 -20.15 -9.29
CA ASN A 283 3.25 -19.79 -10.68
C ASN A 283 4.33 -20.68 -11.31
N ASP A 284 4.17 -20.96 -12.59
CA ASP A 284 5.18 -21.54 -13.47
C ASP A 284 5.67 -20.49 -14.49
N TRP A 285 6.36 -20.92 -15.56
CA TRP A 285 6.85 -20.02 -16.60
C TRP A 285 5.75 -19.37 -17.47
N ASN A 286 4.51 -19.87 -17.40
CA ASN A 286 3.33 -19.36 -18.10
C ASN A 286 2.42 -18.50 -17.18
N GLY A 287 2.82 -18.25 -15.93
CA GLY A 287 2.02 -17.50 -14.95
C GLY A 287 1.35 -18.43 -13.94
N LEU A 288 0.10 -18.14 -13.57
CA LEU A 288 -0.64 -18.96 -12.61
C LEU A 288 -0.69 -20.41 -13.07
N ASN A 289 -0.28 -21.34 -12.20
CA ASN A 289 -0.61 -22.75 -12.34
C ASN A 289 -1.63 -23.14 -11.27
N SER A 290 -2.84 -23.46 -11.71
CA SER A 290 -3.97 -23.78 -10.85
C SER A 290 -4.13 -25.29 -10.62
N GLY A 291 -3.20 -26.14 -11.02
CA GLY A 291 -3.39 -27.59 -10.93
C GLY A 291 -3.37 -28.13 -9.50
N VAL A 292 -2.66 -27.47 -8.60
CA VAL A 292 -2.78 -27.72 -7.15
C VAL A 292 -2.81 -26.40 -6.40
N PHE A 293 -3.84 -26.17 -5.58
CA PHE A 293 -3.91 -24.98 -4.74
C PHE A 293 -4.81 -25.19 -3.51
N PRO A 294 -4.37 -24.69 -2.33
CA PRO A 294 -5.23 -24.54 -1.16
C PRO A 294 -6.18 -23.34 -1.25
N ILE A 295 -7.45 -23.55 -0.91
CA ILE A 295 -8.47 -22.49 -0.79
C ILE A 295 -9.27 -22.65 0.50
N ARG A 296 -9.46 -21.55 1.24
CA ARG A 296 -10.18 -21.55 2.53
C ARG A 296 -11.68 -21.66 2.29
N VAL A 297 -12.38 -22.41 3.14
CA VAL A 297 -13.84 -22.37 3.21
C VAL A 297 -14.25 -21.04 3.84
N ASN A 298 -14.57 -20.08 2.99
CA ASN A 298 -14.91 -18.72 3.39
C ASN A 298 -15.84 -18.08 2.36
N LYS A 299 -16.67 -17.12 2.78
CA LYS A 299 -17.51 -16.32 1.89
C LYS A 299 -16.69 -15.64 0.78
N TRP A 300 -15.50 -15.12 1.11
CA TRP A 300 -14.57 -14.54 0.15
C TRP A 300 -14.25 -15.51 -1.00
N SER A 301 -13.98 -16.78 -0.68
CA SER A 301 -13.65 -17.81 -1.67
C SER A 301 -14.85 -18.13 -2.56
N ALA A 302 -16.06 -18.15 -1.99
CA ALA A 302 -17.28 -18.33 -2.77
C ALA A 302 -17.52 -17.16 -3.74
N GLU A 303 -17.26 -15.93 -3.32
CA GLU A 303 -17.34 -14.75 -4.18
C GLU A 303 -16.30 -14.78 -5.30
N LEU A 304 -15.06 -15.18 -4.99
CA LEU A 304 -14.00 -15.34 -5.99
C LEU A 304 -14.39 -16.36 -7.06
N LEU A 305 -14.75 -17.58 -6.66
CA LEU A 305 -15.09 -18.66 -7.61
C LEU A 305 -16.33 -18.32 -8.44
N SER A 306 -17.31 -17.62 -7.85
CA SER A 306 -18.48 -17.13 -8.58
C SER A 306 -18.08 -16.10 -9.65
N ALA A 307 -17.18 -15.18 -9.32
CA ALA A 307 -16.66 -14.20 -10.28
C ALA A 307 -15.86 -14.88 -11.41
N ILE A 308 -15.06 -15.90 -11.10
CA ILE A 308 -14.31 -16.69 -12.08
C ILE A 308 -15.27 -17.40 -13.06
N LEU A 309 -16.30 -18.09 -12.56
CA LEU A 309 -17.30 -18.77 -13.41
C LEU A 309 -18.07 -17.79 -14.30
N ALA A 310 -18.42 -16.63 -13.75
CA ALA A 310 -19.15 -15.59 -14.47
C ALA A 310 -18.28 -14.87 -15.52
N PHE A 311 -16.96 -14.90 -15.37
CA PHE A 311 -16.00 -14.11 -16.14
C PHE A 311 -16.24 -14.20 -17.64
N ARG A 312 -16.36 -15.42 -18.18
CA ARG A 312 -16.55 -15.67 -19.62
C ARG A 312 -17.79 -15.05 -20.22
N TYR A 313 -18.81 -14.74 -19.41
CA TYR A 313 -20.05 -14.13 -19.87
C TYR A 313 -20.03 -12.60 -19.80
N TYR A 314 -19.32 -12.05 -18.81
CA TYR A 314 -19.25 -10.60 -18.59
C TYR A 314 -18.03 -9.95 -19.23
N ARG A 315 -17.01 -10.73 -19.59
CA ARG A 315 -15.82 -10.29 -20.31
C ARG A 315 -15.48 -11.29 -21.44
N PRO A 316 -16.37 -11.46 -22.43
CA PRO A 316 -16.19 -12.47 -23.48
C PRO A 316 -15.01 -12.19 -24.42
N ASP A 317 -14.57 -10.94 -24.52
CA ASP A 317 -13.49 -10.51 -25.42
C ASP A 317 -12.08 -10.66 -24.81
N GLU A 318 -11.99 -10.99 -23.51
CA GLU A 318 -10.70 -11.18 -22.84
C GLU A 318 -10.06 -12.51 -23.26
N PRO A 319 -8.76 -12.54 -23.61
CA PRO A 319 -8.10 -13.75 -24.07
C PRO A 319 -7.91 -14.75 -22.92
N LEU A 320 -8.59 -15.89 -23.01
CA LEU A 320 -8.47 -16.98 -22.05
C LEU A 320 -7.58 -18.11 -22.57
N THR A 321 -6.29 -17.83 -22.76
CA THR A 321 -5.27 -18.79 -23.27
C THR A 321 -5.31 -20.14 -22.55
N PHE A 322 -5.50 -20.12 -21.23
CA PHE A 322 -5.63 -21.29 -20.36
C PHE A 322 -7.02 -21.38 -19.72
N ARG A 323 -8.07 -20.90 -20.42
CA ARG A 323 -9.48 -21.02 -20.00
C ARG A 323 -9.73 -20.55 -18.57
N GLU A 324 -10.19 -21.42 -17.68
CA GLU A 324 -10.52 -21.12 -16.28
C GLU A 324 -9.30 -20.63 -15.48
N GLN A 325 -8.10 -21.11 -15.81
CA GLN A 325 -6.87 -20.65 -15.17
C GLN A 325 -6.56 -19.20 -15.54
N SER A 326 -6.74 -18.80 -16.80
CA SER A 326 -6.61 -17.40 -17.21
C SER A 326 -7.64 -16.52 -16.52
N ALA A 327 -8.89 -16.96 -16.43
CA ALA A 327 -9.93 -16.22 -15.71
C ALA A 327 -9.59 -16.07 -14.22
N MET A 328 -9.10 -17.13 -13.58
CA MET A 328 -8.66 -17.10 -12.18
C MET A 328 -7.51 -16.11 -11.97
N ASP A 329 -6.49 -16.12 -12.84
CA ASP A 329 -5.33 -15.22 -12.76
C ASP A 329 -5.72 -13.75 -12.88
N ILE A 330 -6.70 -13.43 -13.74
CA ILE A 330 -7.21 -12.07 -13.91
C ILE A 330 -8.00 -11.65 -12.68
N VAL A 331 -9.00 -12.45 -12.27
CA VAL A 331 -9.92 -12.08 -11.18
C VAL A 331 -9.18 -11.97 -9.84
N MET A 332 -8.24 -12.86 -9.54
CA MET A 332 -7.52 -12.82 -8.26
C MET A 332 -6.64 -11.56 -8.08
N LYS A 333 -6.27 -10.89 -9.18
CA LYS A 333 -5.50 -9.65 -9.17
C LYS A 333 -6.37 -8.40 -8.99
N GLU A 334 -7.70 -8.54 -9.08
CA GLU A 334 -8.60 -7.41 -8.85
C GLU A 334 -8.50 -6.91 -7.40
N PRO A 335 -8.66 -5.60 -7.14
CA PRO A 335 -8.50 -5.01 -5.80
C PRO A 335 -9.33 -5.68 -4.70
N LYS A 336 -10.48 -6.25 -5.08
CA LYS A 336 -11.37 -6.98 -4.17
C LYS A 336 -10.75 -8.28 -3.62
N PHE A 337 -9.88 -8.92 -4.38
CA PHE A 337 -9.36 -10.27 -4.07
C PHE A 337 -7.86 -10.27 -3.74
N SER A 338 -7.08 -9.38 -4.35
CA SER A 338 -5.61 -9.42 -4.33
C SER A 338 -4.96 -9.34 -2.94
N LYS A 339 -5.66 -8.85 -1.92
CA LYS A 339 -5.15 -8.75 -0.53
C LYS A 339 -5.21 -10.06 0.25
N ASN A 340 -6.02 -11.02 -0.18
CA ASN A 340 -6.31 -12.26 0.55
C ASN A 340 -5.62 -13.48 -0.06
N ILE A 341 -4.63 -13.26 -0.94
CA ILE A 341 -3.90 -14.31 -1.65
C ILE A 341 -2.42 -14.29 -1.29
N VAL A 342 -1.77 -15.46 -1.34
CA VAL A 342 -0.30 -15.57 -1.19
C VAL A 342 0.26 -16.56 -2.19
N GLN A 343 1.33 -16.16 -2.89
CA GLN A 343 2.08 -17.04 -3.76
C GLN A 343 3.08 -17.86 -2.95
N LEU A 344 3.07 -19.17 -3.14
CA LEU A 344 4.02 -20.11 -2.55
C LEU A 344 4.96 -20.68 -3.63
N PRO A 345 6.14 -21.20 -3.24
CA PRO A 345 7.03 -21.89 -4.16
C PRO A 345 6.32 -23.08 -4.82
N GLN A 346 6.32 -23.12 -6.17
CA GLN A 346 5.63 -24.16 -6.94
C GLN A 346 6.02 -25.58 -6.51
N ARG A 347 7.31 -25.81 -6.25
CA ARG A 347 7.85 -27.11 -5.80
C ARG A 347 7.15 -27.68 -4.57
N TRP A 348 6.59 -26.84 -3.71
CA TRP A 348 6.09 -27.31 -2.42
C TRP A 348 4.90 -28.25 -2.54
N PHE A 349 3.97 -27.96 -3.45
CA PHE A 349 2.74 -28.74 -3.61
C PHE A 349 2.28 -28.84 -5.07
N ASN A 350 3.02 -28.30 -6.03
CA ASN A 350 2.65 -28.28 -7.44
C ASN A 350 3.88 -28.48 -8.35
N ALA A 351 4.81 -29.31 -7.88
CA ALA A 351 6.12 -29.49 -8.51
C ALA A 351 6.01 -30.20 -9.85
N TYR A 352 6.82 -29.79 -10.83
CA TYR A 352 6.93 -30.52 -12.09
C TYR A 352 7.88 -31.69 -11.99
N MET A 353 7.71 -32.66 -12.89
CA MET A 353 8.61 -33.80 -12.97
C MET A 353 10.06 -33.34 -13.20
N GLY A 354 10.98 -34.03 -12.53
CA GLY A 354 12.41 -33.81 -12.62
C GLY A 354 13.12 -35.14 -12.37
N GLU A 355 14.11 -35.46 -13.19
CA GLU A 355 14.74 -36.79 -13.15
C GLU A 355 16.07 -36.80 -12.37
N HIS A 356 16.82 -35.70 -12.37
CA HIS A 356 18.20 -35.68 -11.88
C HIS A 356 18.44 -34.57 -10.86
N ASN A 357 18.59 -34.94 -9.57
CA ASN A 357 18.70 -34.02 -8.42
C ASN A 357 19.71 -32.88 -8.57
N GLU A 358 20.83 -33.10 -9.27
CA GLU A 358 21.91 -32.11 -9.41
C GLU A 358 21.59 -30.99 -10.41
N THR A 359 20.63 -31.20 -11.31
CA THR A 359 20.25 -30.26 -12.40
C THR A 359 18.81 -29.77 -12.29
N LEU A 360 18.13 -30.07 -11.18
CA LEU A 360 16.72 -29.70 -11.00
C LEU A 360 16.53 -28.20 -10.91
N ALA A 361 15.65 -27.69 -11.75
CA ALA A 361 15.15 -26.34 -11.64
C ALA A 361 14.36 -26.13 -10.32
N PRO A 362 14.24 -24.89 -9.83
CA PRO A 362 13.57 -24.61 -8.56
C PRO A 362 12.12 -25.09 -8.43
N HIS A 363 11.42 -25.30 -9.56
CA HIS A 363 10.02 -25.74 -9.63
C HIS A 363 9.87 -27.26 -9.80
N GLN A 364 10.97 -28.00 -9.96
CA GLN A 364 10.94 -29.45 -10.16
C GLN A 364 10.97 -30.20 -8.83
N ILE A 365 10.32 -31.36 -8.83
CA ILE A 365 10.19 -32.28 -7.70
C ILE A 365 11.56 -32.77 -7.23
N ARG A 366 11.76 -32.80 -5.91
CA ARG A 366 12.94 -33.38 -5.26
C ARG A 366 12.54 -34.56 -4.39
N ARG A 367 13.52 -35.38 -4.05
CA ARG A 367 13.39 -36.41 -3.01
C ARG A 367 12.89 -35.80 -1.70
N GLY A 368 11.86 -36.41 -1.11
CA GLY A 368 11.18 -35.90 0.09
C GLY A 368 10.05 -34.90 -0.19
N ASP A 369 9.85 -34.45 -1.43
CA ASP A 369 8.75 -33.53 -1.76
C ASP A 369 7.39 -34.27 -1.83
N MET A 370 6.30 -33.54 -1.57
CA MET A 370 4.97 -34.13 -1.38
C MET A 370 4.41 -34.80 -2.65
N LEU A 371 4.36 -34.08 -3.76
CA LEU A 371 3.69 -34.56 -4.98
C LEU A 371 4.31 -34.00 -6.25
N VAL A 372 4.16 -34.74 -7.34
CA VAL A 372 4.55 -34.36 -8.70
C VAL A 372 3.31 -34.16 -9.58
N HIS A 373 3.37 -33.15 -10.44
CA HIS A 373 2.31 -32.76 -11.37
C HIS A 373 2.77 -32.88 -12.83
N PHE A 374 1.96 -33.51 -13.68
CA PHE A 374 2.27 -33.78 -15.09
C PHE A 374 1.60 -32.79 -16.07
N ALA A 375 1.46 -31.53 -15.66
CA ALA A 375 0.92 -30.48 -16.54
C ALA A 375 1.74 -30.32 -17.81
N GLY A 376 1.05 -30.32 -18.96
CA GLY A 376 1.66 -30.08 -20.27
C GLY A 376 2.63 -31.17 -20.74
N VAL A 377 2.70 -32.31 -20.06
CA VAL A 377 3.61 -33.40 -20.42
C VAL A 377 3.11 -34.18 -21.64
N ILE A 378 3.95 -34.30 -22.66
CA ILE A 378 3.71 -35.18 -23.82
C ILE A 378 3.93 -36.63 -23.38
N GLU A 379 3.09 -37.57 -23.86
CA GLU A 379 3.06 -38.97 -23.36
C GLU A 379 2.82 -39.06 -21.84
N ARG A 380 2.02 -38.14 -21.28
CA ARG A 380 1.70 -38.06 -19.84
C ARG A 380 1.43 -39.40 -19.17
N ASP A 381 0.57 -40.25 -19.76
CA ASP A 381 0.21 -41.54 -19.19
C ASP A 381 1.42 -42.48 -19.01
N LYS A 382 2.40 -42.44 -19.92
CA LYS A 382 3.63 -43.23 -19.80
C LYS A 382 4.49 -42.75 -18.63
N PHE A 383 4.67 -41.43 -18.50
CA PHE A 383 5.44 -40.88 -17.38
C PHE A 383 4.72 -41.08 -16.06
N MET A 384 3.40 -40.86 -16.00
CA MET A 384 2.60 -41.16 -14.82
C MET A 384 2.76 -42.63 -14.40
N ALA A 385 2.80 -43.59 -15.33
CA ALA A 385 3.05 -44.99 -14.99
C ALA A 385 4.40 -45.20 -14.28
N ILE A 386 5.48 -44.62 -14.83
CA ILE A 386 6.82 -44.70 -14.23
C ILE A 386 6.86 -44.12 -12.81
N TRP A 387 6.19 -42.99 -12.61
CA TRP A 387 6.16 -42.32 -11.31
C TRP A 387 5.20 -42.97 -10.30
N LEU A 388 4.13 -43.62 -10.78
CA LEU A 388 3.27 -44.44 -9.94
C LEU A 388 4.00 -45.70 -9.45
N ASP A 389 4.72 -46.39 -10.34
CA ASP A 389 5.52 -47.54 -9.95
C ASP A 389 6.54 -47.12 -8.86
N ARG A 390 7.17 -45.95 -9.03
CA ARG A 390 8.05 -45.35 -8.01
C ARG A 390 7.35 -45.03 -6.69
N ALA A 391 6.14 -44.48 -6.73
CA ALA A 391 5.37 -44.15 -5.53
C ALA A 391 4.96 -45.43 -4.77
N GLU A 392 4.60 -46.48 -5.50
CA GLU A 392 4.17 -47.77 -4.96
C GLU A 392 5.34 -48.63 -4.41
N GLU A 393 6.58 -48.31 -4.79
CA GLU A 393 7.78 -48.90 -4.21
C GLU A 393 8.06 -48.44 -2.77
N HIS A 394 7.46 -47.34 -2.31
CA HIS A 394 7.62 -46.78 -0.96
C HIS A 394 9.10 -46.63 -0.53
N MET A 395 9.94 -46.08 -1.41
CA MET A 395 11.37 -45.90 -1.13
C MET A 395 11.62 -44.86 -0.03
N ASP A 396 12.48 -45.19 0.94
CA ASP A 396 12.86 -44.33 2.08
C ASP A 396 13.40 -42.95 1.68
N ASP A 397 14.03 -42.86 0.51
CA ASP A 397 14.61 -41.61 0.00
C ASP A 397 13.57 -40.69 -0.65
N TRP A 398 12.36 -41.19 -0.94
CA TRP A 398 11.20 -40.40 -1.35
C TRP A 398 10.25 -40.13 -0.19
N GLU A 399 10.01 -41.11 0.67
CA GLU A 399 9.11 -41.01 1.84
C GLU A 399 9.82 -40.49 3.09
N ILE A 400 10.44 -39.31 2.98
CA ILE A 400 11.18 -38.70 4.08
C ILE A 400 10.20 -38.09 5.10
N PRO A 401 10.29 -38.40 6.41
CA PRO A 401 9.44 -37.76 7.42
C PRO A 401 9.52 -36.24 7.37
N TYR A 402 8.39 -35.54 7.50
CA TYR A 402 8.30 -34.07 7.38
C TYR A 402 9.40 -33.31 8.13
N LYS A 403 9.67 -33.68 9.39
CA LYS A 403 10.69 -33.02 10.24
C LYS A 403 12.12 -33.16 9.70
N SER A 404 12.38 -34.16 8.87
CA SER A 404 13.68 -34.47 8.27
C SER A 404 13.82 -33.93 6.84
N THR A 405 12.77 -33.31 6.30
CA THR A 405 12.84 -32.61 5.00
C THR A 405 13.33 -31.17 5.16
N SER A 406 13.52 -30.47 4.03
CA SER A 406 13.82 -29.03 4.05
C SER A 406 12.60 -28.15 4.35
N TYR A 407 11.37 -28.68 4.20
CA TYR A 407 10.13 -27.92 4.35
C TYR A 407 10.02 -27.14 5.67
N PRO A 408 10.30 -27.71 6.86
CA PRO A 408 10.10 -26.98 8.11
C PRO A 408 10.91 -25.68 8.18
N GLN A 409 12.14 -25.69 7.65
CA GLN A 409 12.98 -24.49 7.62
C GLN A 409 12.50 -23.52 6.53
N GLU A 410 12.29 -24.01 5.31
CA GLU A 410 11.83 -23.19 4.17
C GLU A 410 10.51 -22.46 4.47
N ILE A 411 9.54 -23.15 5.08
CA ILE A 411 8.23 -22.60 5.44
C ILE A 411 8.36 -21.53 6.53
N ARG A 412 9.19 -21.76 7.55
CA ARG A 412 9.43 -20.76 8.60
C ARG A 412 10.05 -19.50 8.02
N ASP A 413 11.09 -19.66 7.21
CA ASP A 413 11.80 -18.54 6.60
C ASP A 413 10.90 -17.77 5.64
N PHE A 414 10.07 -18.48 4.87
CA PHE A 414 9.09 -17.88 3.99
C PHE A 414 8.10 -17.00 4.76
N TRP A 415 7.40 -17.53 5.76
CA TRP A 415 6.40 -16.74 6.51
C TRP A 415 7.04 -15.58 7.29
N ALA A 416 8.28 -15.74 7.76
CA ALA A 416 9.05 -14.63 8.35
C ALA A 416 9.36 -13.53 7.33
N ALA A 417 9.74 -13.89 6.10
CA ALA A 417 9.97 -12.95 5.02
C ALA A 417 8.67 -12.23 4.60
N VAL A 418 7.55 -12.95 4.50
CA VAL A 418 6.24 -12.35 4.19
C VAL A 418 5.81 -11.36 5.29
N ARG A 419 6.01 -11.71 6.57
CA ARG A 419 5.78 -10.80 7.70
C ARG A 419 6.59 -9.51 7.57
N SER A 420 7.90 -9.65 7.39
CA SER A 420 8.83 -8.51 7.27
C SER A 420 8.46 -7.60 6.09
N ALA A 421 8.13 -8.17 4.93
CA ALA A 421 7.72 -7.40 3.76
C ALA A 421 6.43 -6.60 4.03
N ARG A 422 5.45 -7.19 4.70
CA ARG A 422 4.19 -6.52 5.05
C ARG A 422 4.37 -5.44 6.11
N GLU A 423 5.21 -5.68 7.11
CA GLU A 423 5.57 -4.67 8.11
C GLU A 423 6.27 -3.47 7.45
N GLY A 424 7.19 -3.73 6.51
CA GLY A 424 7.82 -2.72 5.69
C GLY A 424 6.81 -1.91 4.88
N GLN A 425 5.92 -2.58 4.15
CA GLN A 425 4.87 -1.92 3.36
C GLN A 425 3.94 -1.07 4.23
N ARG A 426 3.50 -1.60 5.39
CA ARG A 426 2.65 -0.87 6.34
C ARG A 426 3.37 0.35 6.94
N SER A 427 4.68 0.23 7.20
CA SER A 427 5.50 1.35 7.67
C SER A 427 5.57 2.46 6.63
N GLU A 428 5.83 2.12 5.36
CA GLU A 428 5.89 3.09 4.26
C GLU A 428 4.53 3.77 4.02
N ILE A 429 3.43 3.00 4.05
CA ILE A 429 2.07 3.57 3.98
C ILE A 429 1.82 4.50 5.16
N GLY A 430 2.24 4.12 6.37
CA GLY A 430 2.13 4.95 7.57
C GLY A 430 2.88 6.29 7.43
N LYS A 431 4.12 6.27 6.94
CA LYS A 431 4.92 7.47 6.69
C LYS A 431 4.28 8.37 5.63
N ALA A 432 3.84 7.78 4.53
CA ALA A 432 3.24 8.54 3.44
C ALA A 432 1.89 9.18 3.85
N ARG A 433 1.07 8.49 4.66
CA ARG A 433 -0.15 9.08 5.27
C ARG A 433 0.17 10.20 6.25
N LEU A 434 1.21 10.06 7.06
CA LEU A 434 1.64 11.11 7.98
C LEU A 434 2.06 12.36 7.18
N ALA A 435 2.91 12.19 6.17
CA ALA A 435 3.34 13.29 5.31
C ALA A 435 2.18 13.95 4.56
N ALA A 436 1.20 13.18 4.09
CA ALA A 436 -0.01 13.72 3.47
C ALA A 436 -0.86 14.54 4.47
N THR A 437 -0.99 14.07 5.71
CA THR A 437 -1.72 14.76 6.78
C THR A 437 -1.03 16.06 7.20
N GLU A 438 0.31 16.04 7.31
CA GLU A 438 1.13 17.22 7.60
C GLU A 438 0.96 18.27 6.49
N LEU A 439 1.06 17.86 5.22
CA LEU A 439 0.85 18.75 4.07
C LEU A 439 -0.55 19.39 4.09
N MET A 440 -1.59 18.60 4.35
CA MET A 440 -2.97 19.12 4.44
C MET A 440 -3.11 20.15 5.57
N THR A 441 -2.45 19.93 6.70
CA THR A 441 -2.46 20.84 7.86
C THR A 441 -1.68 22.13 7.56
N GLU A 442 -0.54 22.03 6.88
CA GLU A 442 0.23 23.19 6.43
C GLU A 442 -0.60 24.05 5.46
N VAL A 443 -1.23 23.42 4.47
CA VAL A 443 -2.09 24.11 3.50
C VAL A 443 -3.26 24.81 4.19
N ASP A 444 -3.89 24.21 5.21
CA ASP A 444 -4.93 24.88 5.99
C ASP A 444 -4.42 26.13 6.71
N GLY A 445 -3.25 26.05 7.36
CA GLY A 445 -2.63 27.20 8.01
C GLY A 445 -2.33 28.33 7.02
N LEU A 446 -1.86 27.98 5.81
CA LEU A 446 -1.60 28.93 4.74
C LEU A 446 -2.89 29.55 4.20
N ILE A 447 -3.95 28.77 4.01
CA ILE A 447 -5.27 29.29 3.60
C ILE A 447 -5.80 30.27 4.64
N GLY A 448 -5.71 29.94 5.94
CA GLY A 448 -6.16 30.83 7.02
C GLY A 448 -5.40 32.16 7.06
N SER A 449 -4.12 32.16 6.68
CA SER A 449 -3.26 33.35 6.77
C SER A 449 -3.22 34.18 5.47
N PHE A 450 -3.35 33.53 4.31
CA PHE A 450 -3.11 34.14 2.99
C PHE A 450 -4.23 33.90 1.98
N GLY A 451 -5.31 33.19 2.37
CA GLY A 451 -6.43 32.85 1.49
C GLY A 451 -7.12 34.05 0.85
N GLU A 452 -7.22 35.17 1.58
CA GLU A 452 -7.82 36.43 1.08
C GLU A 452 -7.09 37.04 -0.12
N ARG A 453 -5.84 36.65 -0.37
CA ARG A 453 -5.01 37.17 -1.47
C ARG A 453 -5.15 36.37 -2.77
N LEU A 454 -5.90 35.26 -2.74
CA LEU A 454 -6.12 34.39 -3.90
C LEU A 454 -7.47 34.72 -4.55
N SER A 455 -7.61 34.41 -5.84
CA SER A 455 -8.93 34.45 -6.48
C SER A 455 -9.82 33.32 -5.95
N GLY A 456 -11.15 33.49 -6.07
CA GLY A 456 -12.12 32.45 -5.69
C GLY A 456 -11.82 31.10 -6.35
N ASP A 457 -11.54 31.12 -7.66
CA ASP A 457 -11.21 29.92 -8.43
C ASP A 457 -9.93 29.22 -7.92
N GLN A 458 -8.91 30.00 -7.55
CA GLN A 458 -7.65 29.45 -7.01
C GLN A 458 -7.90 28.79 -5.65
N LEU A 459 -8.61 29.48 -4.76
CA LEU A 459 -8.93 28.96 -3.43
C LEU A 459 -9.77 27.68 -3.50
N ASP A 460 -10.75 27.64 -4.40
CA ASP A 460 -11.60 26.48 -4.61
C ASP A 460 -10.82 25.29 -5.19
N SER A 461 -9.88 25.55 -6.11
CA SER A 461 -9.01 24.50 -6.65
C SER A 461 -8.14 23.85 -5.57
N ILE A 462 -7.60 24.64 -4.63
CA ILE A 462 -6.79 24.15 -3.50
C ILE A 462 -7.66 23.32 -2.55
N LYS A 463 -8.83 23.84 -2.16
CA LYS A 463 -9.78 23.12 -1.29
C LYS A 463 -10.21 21.81 -1.91
N LYS A 464 -10.49 21.78 -3.21
CA LYS A 464 -10.87 20.56 -3.94
C LYS A 464 -9.73 19.53 -3.98
N ALA A 465 -8.50 19.96 -4.25
CA ALA A 465 -7.33 19.07 -4.23
C ALA A 465 -7.10 18.46 -2.84
N LYS A 466 -7.22 19.29 -1.79
CA LYS A 466 -7.11 18.85 -0.39
C LYS A 466 -8.21 17.86 -0.01
N SER A 467 -9.48 18.16 -0.35
CA SER A 467 -10.61 17.25 -0.10
C SER A 467 -10.38 15.92 -0.80
N ALA A 468 -9.95 15.93 -2.06
CA ALA A 468 -9.68 14.70 -2.81
C ALA A 468 -8.60 13.82 -2.14
N LEU A 469 -7.53 14.43 -1.61
CA LEU A 469 -6.51 13.71 -0.84
C LEU A 469 -7.07 13.15 0.48
N GLY A 470 -7.85 13.95 1.22
CA GLY A 470 -8.51 13.50 2.45
C GLY A 470 -9.49 12.34 2.22
N ASP A 471 -10.32 12.44 1.18
CA ASP A 471 -11.28 11.41 0.78
C ASP A 471 -10.56 10.12 0.34
N PHE A 472 -9.42 10.26 -0.35
CA PHE A 472 -8.60 9.12 -0.77
C PHE A 472 -8.02 8.37 0.44
N MET A 473 -7.53 9.09 1.45
CA MET A 473 -7.05 8.48 2.69
C MET A 473 -8.17 7.87 3.54
N GLY A 474 -9.39 8.42 3.46
CA GLY A 474 -10.55 7.96 4.22
C GLY A 474 -11.23 6.70 3.67
N LYS A 475 -11.06 6.37 2.39
CA LYS A 475 -11.63 5.16 1.78
C LYS A 475 -10.76 3.93 2.05
N GLY A 476 -11.30 2.95 2.77
CA GLY A 476 -10.57 1.74 3.16
C GLY A 476 -9.93 0.95 2.01
N GLU A 477 -10.56 0.94 0.83
CA GLU A 477 -10.06 0.23 -0.36
C GLU A 477 -8.76 0.85 -0.92
N ASN A 478 -8.68 2.18 -0.96
CA ASN A 478 -7.53 2.94 -1.51
C ASN A 478 -6.46 3.27 -0.47
N SER A 479 -6.72 2.90 0.78
CA SER A 479 -5.93 3.35 1.92
C SER A 479 -4.47 2.86 1.88
N GLU A 480 -4.18 1.81 1.10
CA GLU A 480 -2.85 1.19 0.94
C GLU A 480 -2.20 1.49 -0.42
N ASP A 481 -2.86 2.26 -1.29
CA ASP A 481 -2.33 2.66 -2.60
C ASP A 481 -1.37 3.85 -2.45
N LEU A 482 -0.07 3.53 -2.35
CA LEU A 482 1.01 4.50 -2.27
C LEU A 482 1.08 5.39 -3.52
N ALA A 483 0.94 4.80 -4.71
CA ALA A 483 1.09 5.54 -5.96
C ALA A 483 -0.04 6.56 -6.15
N GLY A 484 -1.28 6.15 -5.88
CA GLY A 484 -2.43 7.05 -5.90
C GLY A 484 -2.31 8.18 -4.88
N MET A 485 -1.79 7.88 -3.68
CA MET A 485 -1.55 8.89 -2.65
C MET A 485 -0.47 9.89 -3.06
N ASP A 486 0.65 9.42 -3.62
CA ASP A 486 1.73 10.29 -4.10
C ASP A 486 1.26 11.22 -5.22
N VAL A 487 0.46 10.72 -6.17
CA VAL A 487 -0.12 11.55 -7.24
C VAL A 487 -1.00 12.67 -6.68
N LEU A 488 -1.88 12.36 -5.71
CA LEU A 488 -2.75 13.36 -5.09
C LEU A 488 -1.99 14.35 -4.21
N LYS A 489 -0.95 13.87 -3.51
CA LYS A 489 -0.04 14.71 -2.73
C LYS A 489 0.68 15.71 -3.64
N SER A 490 1.31 15.26 -4.72
CA SER A 490 1.99 16.14 -5.68
C SER A 490 1.02 17.13 -6.34
N LYS A 491 -0.23 16.72 -6.58
CA LYS A 491 -1.26 17.64 -7.07
C LYS A 491 -1.58 18.75 -6.07
N LEU A 492 -1.69 18.42 -4.78
CA LEU A 492 -1.91 19.42 -3.73
C LEU A 492 -0.71 20.38 -3.61
N GLU A 493 0.52 19.87 -3.65
CA GLU A 493 1.74 20.68 -3.66
C GLU A 493 1.79 21.63 -4.86
N ALA A 494 1.47 21.14 -6.06
CA ALA A 494 1.47 21.96 -7.27
C ALA A 494 0.51 23.15 -7.16
N VAL A 495 -0.72 22.91 -6.70
CA VAL A 495 -1.72 23.98 -6.55
C VAL A 495 -1.39 24.90 -5.36
N SER A 496 -0.79 24.38 -4.28
CA SER A 496 -0.38 25.20 -3.12
C SER A 496 0.81 26.12 -3.40
N THR A 497 1.55 25.94 -4.50
CA THR A 497 2.63 26.85 -4.93
C THR A 497 2.17 28.33 -5.01
N GLN A 498 0.89 28.55 -5.35
CA GLN A 498 0.31 29.91 -5.40
C GLN A 498 0.18 30.51 -3.99
N LEU A 499 -0.23 29.72 -3.00
CA LEU A 499 -0.24 30.13 -1.57
C LEU A 499 1.17 30.47 -1.09
N GLN A 500 2.17 29.67 -1.47
CA GLN A 500 3.57 29.91 -1.10
C GLN A 500 4.10 31.21 -1.71
N THR A 501 3.73 31.50 -2.96
CA THR A 501 4.04 32.79 -3.60
C THR A 501 3.34 33.96 -2.88
N ALA A 502 2.06 33.82 -2.54
CA ALA A 502 1.31 34.83 -1.80
C ALA A 502 1.89 35.11 -0.40
N LYS A 503 2.37 34.07 0.29
CA LYS A 503 3.12 34.18 1.55
C LYS A 503 4.39 35.01 1.37
N LYS A 504 5.23 34.68 0.39
CA LYS A 504 6.48 35.41 0.10
C LYS A 504 6.22 36.89 -0.18
N GLU A 505 5.23 37.20 -1.01
CA GLU A 505 4.90 38.59 -1.32
C GLU A 505 4.34 39.33 -0.09
N SER A 506 3.57 38.64 0.76
CA SER A 506 3.10 39.22 2.02
C SER A 506 4.23 39.54 2.98
N HIS A 507 5.20 38.64 3.13
CA HIS A 507 6.38 38.87 3.98
C HIS A 507 7.20 40.04 3.46
N LYS A 508 7.39 40.13 2.14
CA LYS A 508 8.12 41.24 1.50
C LYS A 508 7.46 42.60 1.77
N VAL A 509 6.14 42.70 1.59
CA VAL A 509 5.40 43.95 1.87
C VAL A 509 5.48 44.32 3.35
N LEU A 510 5.34 43.33 4.23
CA LEU A 510 5.41 43.54 5.68
C LEU A 510 6.81 43.99 6.13
N LEU A 511 7.86 43.41 5.56
CA LEU A 511 9.25 43.82 5.81
C LEU A 511 9.51 45.24 5.32
N ALA A 512 9.05 45.58 4.11
CA ALA A 512 9.20 46.93 3.55
C ALA A 512 8.53 47.97 4.45
N SER A 513 7.29 47.70 4.89
CA SER A 513 6.56 48.58 5.81
C SER A 513 7.24 48.70 7.17
N ALA A 514 7.76 47.60 7.72
CA ALA A 514 8.47 47.62 8.99
C ALA A 514 9.79 48.41 8.90
N HIS A 515 10.58 48.20 7.84
CA HIS A 515 11.80 48.97 7.59
C HIS A 515 11.51 50.45 7.44
N GLU A 516 10.50 50.83 6.65
CA GLU A 516 10.09 52.22 6.49
C GLU A 516 9.72 52.86 7.84
N ALA A 517 8.93 52.16 8.66
CA ALA A 517 8.55 52.65 9.98
C ALA A 517 9.76 52.79 10.92
N ILE A 518 10.70 51.85 10.90
CA ILE A 518 11.95 51.91 11.67
C ILE A 518 12.79 53.13 11.25
N PHE A 519 13.10 53.25 9.96
CA PHE A 519 13.92 54.36 9.44
C PHE A 519 13.30 55.71 9.76
N ALA A 520 11.99 55.81 9.60
CA ALA A 520 11.29 57.06 9.85
C ALA A 520 11.18 57.37 11.36
N GLY A 521 11.12 56.35 12.23
CA GLY A 521 11.23 56.51 13.68
C GLY A 521 12.62 56.94 14.13
N GLU A 522 13.67 56.34 13.60
CA GLU A 522 15.06 56.74 13.87
C GLU A 522 15.35 58.17 13.40
N LYS A 523 14.83 58.55 12.23
CA LYS A 523 14.93 59.92 11.73
C LYS A 523 14.26 60.92 12.69
N ASP A 524 13.05 60.62 13.15
CA ASP A 524 12.35 61.49 14.10
C ASP A 524 13.10 61.57 15.45
N LEU A 525 13.75 60.49 15.91
CA LEU A 525 14.63 60.52 17.09
C LEU A 525 15.87 61.40 16.88
N LEU A 526 16.44 61.44 15.67
CA LEU A 526 17.58 62.32 15.37
C LEU A 526 17.17 63.80 15.27
N GLU A 527 16.02 64.09 14.65
CA GLU A 527 15.51 65.47 14.48
C GLU A 527 14.97 66.05 15.79
N PHE A 528 14.26 65.26 16.60
CA PHE A 528 13.55 65.74 17.79
C PHE A 528 14.17 65.29 19.12
N GLY A 529 15.05 64.28 19.13
CA GLY A 529 15.66 63.73 20.35
C GLY A 529 16.71 64.62 21.01
N PHE A 530 17.20 65.66 20.30
CA PHE A 530 18.15 66.65 20.82
C PHE A 530 17.55 68.03 21.07
N TYR A 531 16.23 68.19 21.12
CA TYR A 531 15.62 69.46 21.52
C TYR A 531 15.85 69.75 23.03
N LYS A 532 16.89 70.55 23.31
CA LYS A 532 17.15 71.29 24.57
C LYS A 532 17.01 70.48 25.87
N GLY A 533 17.60 69.29 25.96
CA GLY A 533 17.98 68.68 27.25
C GLY A 533 16.85 68.40 28.25
N LYS A 534 15.57 68.32 27.82
CA LYS A 534 14.46 67.84 28.65
C LYS A 534 14.02 66.46 28.14
N SER A 535 13.94 65.48 29.03
CA SER A 535 13.46 64.13 28.69
C SER A 535 12.06 64.21 28.10
N ASN A 536 11.92 63.78 26.85
CA ASN A 536 10.62 63.72 26.19
C ASN A 536 10.17 62.26 26.27
N HIS A 537 9.20 61.97 27.13
CA HIS A 537 8.66 60.62 27.34
C HIS A 537 8.24 59.96 26.01
N GLU A 538 7.77 60.76 25.06
CA GLU A 538 7.37 60.34 23.72
C GLU A 538 8.55 59.91 22.84
N ALA A 539 9.75 60.44 23.05
CA ALA A 539 10.96 59.98 22.36
C ALA A 539 11.43 58.62 22.90
N ASP A 540 11.34 58.41 24.22
CA ASP A 540 11.66 57.10 24.84
C ASP A 540 10.65 56.02 24.41
N GLU A 541 9.37 56.36 24.24
CA GLU A 541 8.36 55.47 23.65
C GLU A 541 8.73 55.03 22.23
N ILE A 542 9.20 55.97 21.39
CA ILE A 542 9.59 55.69 20.00
C ILE A 542 10.86 54.83 19.96
N ASP A 543 11.89 55.13 20.78
CA ASP A 543 13.12 54.32 20.84
C ASP A 543 12.83 52.86 21.26
N ASN A 544 12.00 52.66 22.28
CA ASN A 544 11.58 51.34 22.70
C ASN A 544 10.75 50.60 21.64
N ALA A 545 9.84 51.31 20.96
CA ALA A 545 9.05 50.74 19.87
C ALA A 545 9.91 50.34 18.65
N VAL A 546 10.91 51.17 18.29
CA VAL A 546 11.88 50.87 17.23
C VAL A 546 12.72 49.64 17.59
N LYS A 547 13.24 49.55 18.82
CA LYS A 547 14.00 48.38 19.30
C LYS A 547 13.18 47.11 19.24
N SER A 548 11.93 47.16 19.72
CA SER A 548 11.01 46.01 19.70
C SER A 548 10.68 45.56 18.28
N LEU A 549 10.40 46.50 17.37
CA LEU A 549 10.11 46.18 15.97
C LEU A 549 11.33 45.60 15.24
N LYS A 550 12.54 46.12 15.51
CA LYS A 550 13.80 45.55 14.99
C LYS A 550 14.00 44.12 15.44
N GLU A 551 13.79 43.82 16.72
CA GLU A 551 13.95 42.47 17.26
C GLU A 551 12.98 41.48 16.60
N MET A 552 11.73 41.89 16.36
CA MET A 552 10.74 41.07 15.65
C MET A 552 11.15 40.79 14.19
N VAL A 553 11.63 41.81 13.47
CA VAL A 553 12.00 41.70 12.05
C VAL A 553 13.32 40.94 11.84
N LEU A 554 14.25 41.00 12.81
CA LEU A 554 15.51 40.27 12.78
C LEU A 554 15.36 38.77 13.10
N SER A 555 14.19 38.34 13.56
CA SER A 555 13.89 36.91 13.76
C SER A 555 13.74 36.17 12.42
N ALA A 556 13.91 34.85 12.44
CA ALA A 556 13.78 34.02 11.24
C ALA A 556 12.37 34.14 10.61
N GLU A 557 12.28 34.20 9.27
CA GLU A 557 11.04 34.49 8.53
C GLU A 557 9.88 33.54 8.81
N ASP A 558 10.17 32.31 9.23
CA ASP A 558 9.21 31.28 9.64
C ASP A 558 8.49 31.62 10.95
N LYS A 559 9.04 32.53 11.76
CA LYS A 559 8.50 32.96 13.05
C LYS A 559 7.77 34.30 12.99
N TRP A 560 7.70 34.93 11.83
CA TRP A 560 7.04 36.23 11.67
C TRP A 560 5.54 36.11 11.85
N ASP A 561 5.03 36.78 12.87
CA ASP A 561 3.60 36.92 13.11
C ASP A 561 3.11 38.23 12.47
N ARG A 562 2.34 38.10 11.38
CA ARG A 562 1.80 39.23 10.61
C ARG A 562 1.04 40.21 11.50
N GLN A 563 0.21 39.71 12.41
CA GLN A 563 -0.63 40.55 13.26
C GLN A 563 0.21 41.35 14.25
N LYS A 564 1.21 40.71 14.86
CA LYS A 564 2.11 41.37 15.81
C LYS A 564 2.97 42.44 15.13
N ILE A 565 3.59 42.11 14.00
CA ILE A 565 4.45 43.07 13.29
C ILE A 565 3.62 44.25 12.77
N SER A 566 2.45 44.00 12.19
CA SER A 566 1.56 45.08 11.73
C SER A 566 1.07 45.95 12.89
N SER A 567 0.73 45.37 14.05
CA SER A 567 0.37 46.12 15.24
C SER A 567 1.53 46.95 15.78
N ALA A 568 2.76 46.44 15.76
CA ALA A 568 3.95 47.15 16.19
C ALA A 568 4.28 48.32 15.24
N VAL A 569 4.15 48.13 13.92
CA VAL A 569 4.29 49.19 12.91
C VAL A 569 3.25 50.30 13.13
N ASN A 570 1.99 49.93 13.34
CA ASN A 570 0.92 50.89 13.61
C ASN A 570 1.14 51.64 14.93
N GLY A 571 1.57 50.95 15.98
CA GLY A 571 1.91 51.54 17.27
C GLY A 571 3.06 52.55 17.17
N LEU A 572 4.13 52.21 16.46
CA LEU A 572 5.25 53.11 16.18
C LEU A 572 4.79 54.33 15.37
N THR A 573 3.98 54.11 14.33
CA THR A 573 3.45 55.21 13.50
C THR A 573 2.58 56.17 14.32
N ALA A 574 1.74 55.65 15.21
CA ALA A 574 0.93 56.47 16.11
C ALA A 574 1.78 57.24 17.13
N ALA A 575 2.82 56.63 17.70
CA ALA A 575 3.75 57.30 18.61
C ALA A 575 4.50 58.46 17.93
N ARG A 576 4.94 58.24 16.69
CA ARG A 576 5.56 59.28 15.86
C ARG A 576 4.60 60.43 15.55
N GLY A 577 3.33 60.13 15.26
CA GLY A 577 2.29 61.15 15.07
C GLY A 577 2.15 62.06 16.28
N ARG A 578 2.06 61.48 17.49
CA ARG A 578 1.98 62.24 18.75
C ARG A 578 3.20 63.14 18.97
N LEU A 579 4.41 62.63 18.69
CA LEU A 579 5.63 63.42 18.82
C LEU A 579 5.63 64.64 17.87
N LYS A 580 5.18 64.46 16.62
CA LYS A 580 5.10 65.54 15.62
C LYS A 580 4.07 66.60 15.95
N GLU A 581 2.90 66.20 16.44
CA GLU A 581 1.88 67.15 16.91
C GLU A 581 2.40 67.98 18.09
N LYS A 582 3.08 67.33 19.05
CA LYS A 582 3.67 68.01 20.20
C LYS A 582 4.81 68.94 19.80
N SER A 583 5.68 68.54 18.87
CA SER A 583 6.77 69.40 18.40
C SER A 583 6.25 70.58 17.56
N ALA A 584 5.20 70.39 16.77
CA ALA A 584 4.52 71.47 16.05
C ALA A 584 3.86 72.47 17.03
N ALA A 585 3.16 71.99 18.06
CA ALA A 585 2.56 72.85 19.08
C ALA A 585 3.61 73.65 19.87
N ILE A 586 4.77 73.04 20.17
CA ILE A 586 5.90 73.74 20.80
C ILE A 586 6.47 74.81 19.86
N ALA A 587 6.63 74.50 18.57
CA ALA A 587 7.13 75.46 17.59
C ALA A 587 6.16 76.65 17.41
N GLU A 588 4.85 76.40 17.44
CA GLU A 588 3.81 77.43 17.38
C GLU A 588 3.83 78.32 18.63
N GLN A 589 3.97 77.72 19.82
CA GLN A 589 4.15 78.48 21.08
C GLN A 589 5.45 79.29 21.10
N GLU A 590 6.55 78.77 20.57
CA GLU A 590 7.81 79.51 20.46
C GLU A 590 7.69 80.65 19.44
N ALA A 591 6.96 80.47 18.33
CA ALA A 591 6.67 81.52 17.36
C ALA A 591 5.80 82.64 17.96
N GLU A 592 4.72 82.30 18.68
CA GLU A 592 3.89 83.29 19.39
C GLU A 592 4.67 84.04 20.48
N MET A 593 5.54 83.35 21.22
CA MET A 593 6.41 84.00 22.21
C MET A 593 7.48 84.89 21.57
N ALA A 594 8.00 84.51 20.40
CA ALA A 594 8.94 85.33 19.64
C ALA A 594 8.25 86.59 19.08
N GLU A 595 7.02 86.47 18.61
CA GLU A 595 6.20 87.59 18.14
C GLU A 595 5.86 88.54 19.29
N LYS A 596 5.43 88.03 20.45
CA LYS A 596 5.21 88.85 21.65
C LYS A 596 6.48 89.55 22.14
N LYS A 597 7.63 88.87 22.09
CA LYS A 597 8.93 89.49 22.41
C LYS A 597 9.34 90.55 21.38
N ALA A 598 9.02 90.37 20.11
CA ALA A 598 9.28 91.37 19.08
C ALA A 598 8.40 92.61 19.29
N GLU A 599 7.12 92.44 19.63
CA GLU A 599 6.22 93.55 19.98
C GLU A 599 6.66 94.28 21.26
N GLU A 600 7.11 93.57 22.30
CA GLU A 600 7.66 94.20 23.51
C GLU A 600 8.98 94.93 23.23
N ALA A 601 9.85 94.37 22.39
CA ALA A 601 11.08 95.02 21.96
C ALA A 601 10.78 96.31 21.19
N GLU A 602 9.76 96.31 20.32
CA GLU A 602 9.32 97.49 19.57
C GLU A 602 8.70 98.56 20.51
N LYS A 603 7.87 98.15 21.47
CA LYS A 603 7.33 99.04 22.53
C LYS A 603 8.43 99.63 23.40
N SER A 604 9.46 98.85 23.75
CA SER A 604 10.59 99.34 24.54
C SER A 604 11.45 100.35 23.76
N LYS A 605 11.63 100.15 22.45
CA LYS A 605 12.29 101.11 21.56
C LYS A 605 11.49 102.40 21.43
N ALA A 606 10.17 102.33 21.33
CA ALA A 606 9.30 103.51 21.32
C ALA A 606 9.33 104.29 22.66
N LEU A 607 9.39 103.57 23.79
CA LEU A 607 9.52 104.18 25.13
C LEU A 607 10.89 104.85 25.33
N GLN A 608 11.98 104.23 24.87
CA GLN A 608 13.33 104.82 24.89
C GLN A 608 13.43 106.04 23.97
N ALA A 609 12.78 106.04 22.81
CA ALA A 609 12.69 107.22 21.93
C ALA A 609 11.89 108.37 22.58
N ALA A 610 10.82 108.07 23.32
CA ALA A 610 10.06 109.07 24.07
C ALA A 610 10.85 109.64 25.28
N GLN A 611 11.65 108.82 25.96
CA GLN A 611 12.55 109.26 27.04
C GLN A 611 13.74 110.09 26.52
N ALA A 612 14.24 109.79 25.31
CA ALA A 612 15.26 110.61 24.65
C ALA A 612 14.73 111.99 24.21
N LEU A 613 13.43 112.10 23.88
CA LEU A 613 12.79 113.40 23.64
C LEU A 613 12.60 114.22 24.93
N ALA A 614 12.30 113.57 26.06
CA ALA A 614 12.13 114.23 27.36
C ALA A 614 13.45 114.68 28.00
N ALA A 615 14.59 114.07 27.65
CA ALA A 615 15.92 114.47 28.11
C ALA A 615 16.50 115.69 27.33
N ALA A 616 15.82 116.15 26.27
CA ALA A 616 16.24 117.30 25.46
C ALA A 616 15.65 118.65 25.93
N GLU A 617 14.77 118.67 26.96
CA GLU A 617 14.13 119.91 27.47
C GLU A 617 14.72 120.47 28.78
N ASP A 618 15.74 119.85 29.39
CA ASP A 618 16.21 120.27 30.74
C ASP A 618 17.71 120.66 30.82
N ILE A 619 18.32 121.06 29.69
CA ILE A 619 19.66 121.68 29.70
C ILE A 619 19.72 122.81 28.65
N GLN A 620 19.34 124.02 29.07
CA GLN A 620 19.80 125.27 28.47
C GLN A 620 20.18 126.27 29.58
N GLY A 621 21.49 126.54 29.69
CA GLY A 621 22.04 127.56 30.58
C GLY A 621 23.57 127.60 30.54
N GLU A 622 24.10 128.27 29.50
CA GLU A 622 25.44 128.90 29.38
C GLU A 622 26.70 128.02 29.44
N SER A 623 27.78 128.21 28.67
CA SER A 623 28.15 129.07 27.54
C SER A 623 29.57 128.65 27.07
N GLY A 624 29.93 128.88 25.80
CA GLY A 624 31.32 129.25 25.44
C GLY A 624 32.16 128.34 24.53
N HIS A 625 32.09 128.61 23.21
CA HIS A 625 33.19 128.88 22.27
C HIS A 625 34.14 127.78 21.70
N HIS A 626 34.21 127.79 20.35
CA HIS A 626 35.31 127.45 19.38
C HIS A 626 36.08 126.13 19.56
N ASP A 627 36.33 125.30 18.54
CA ASP A 627 36.81 125.60 17.19
C ASP A 627 36.54 124.43 16.22
N THR A 628 36.64 124.76 14.94
CA THR A 628 36.58 123.88 13.75
C THR A 628 37.76 122.90 13.67
N ASP A 629 37.52 121.68 13.18
CA ASP A 629 38.32 121.12 12.07
C ASP A 629 37.71 119.83 11.48
N VAL A 630 37.69 119.81 10.15
CA VAL A 630 37.41 118.69 9.23
C VAL A 630 38.79 118.13 8.82
N PRO A 631 39.01 116.80 8.73
CA PRO A 631 38.94 116.16 7.41
C PRO A 631 38.59 114.66 7.35
N ASP A 632 37.89 114.32 6.26
CA ASP A 632 38.06 113.22 5.30
C ASP A 632 38.39 111.75 5.68
N ALA A 633 37.77 110.90 4.86
CA ALA A 633 38.22 109.63 4.28
C ALA A 633 37.94 108.29 4.99
N VAL A 634 36.99 107.55 4.40
CA VAL A 634 37.03 106.14 3.90
C VAL A 634 37.87 105.12 4.70
N PRO A 635 37.32 103.94 5.04
CA PRO A 635 37.67 102.76 4.23
C PRO A 635 36.53 101.77 3.94
N ASP A 636 36.78 101.05 2.86
CA ASP A 636 36.10 99.91 2.27
C ASP A 636 36.50 98.59 3.03
N PRO A 637 36.22 97.36 2.53
CA PRO A 637 35.66 96.24 3.31
C PRO A 637 36.71 95.21 3.81
N VAL A 638 36.27 94.07 4.37
CA VAL A 638 36.77 92.67 4.12
C VAL A 638 36.44 91.70 5.27
N VAL A 639 35.69 90.64 4.90
CA VAL A 639 35.91 89.18 5.12
C VAL A 639 36.42 88.68 6.49
N ILE A 640 35.66 87.77 7.12
CA ILE A 640 35.85 86.30 7.15
C ILE A 640 34.47 85.65 7.31
#